data_AF-A0AAV0U2N2-F1
#
_entry.id   AF-A0AAV0U2N2-F1
#
_cell.length_a   1.000
_cell.length_b   1.000
_cell.length_c   1.000
_cell.angle_alpha   90.00
_cell.angle_beta   90.00
_cell.angle_gamma   90.00
#
_symmetry.space_group_name_H-M   'P 1'
#
loop_
_entity.id
_entity.type
_entity.pdbx_description
1 polymer ?
#
loop_
_entity_poly.entity_id
_entity_poly.type
_entity_poly.pdbx_seq_one_letter_code
_entity_poly.pdbx_strand_id
1 'polypeptide(L)'
;MHLLNVTLQPPTGVHLSVYGNFSAPQAQEFVVARGNVLQLLRPDAAGRLDVLISTPVFGVVRSLQSFRLTGGDRDFIVVASDAGKLVVMEVDAALRAFQAKHMETYGKTGCRRITPGQYLAVDPKGRAVVVAAVEKQKLVYVMNRDASSRLTISSPLEAHRSHAIHFDVVGLDVGFENPLFACLELDYADADADPSGHAAQEAVKTLVLYELDLGLNHVTRRWSEDVVRSANMLVAVPGGGDGPGGVLVLGENTVQYKNEGHVGLTCAIPRREREERNVVIVAAATHKQRDLFFVLLQSELGDLYKISLEHSGTVVEEIRIQFFDTIPVATAMCITKTGLLFCASEFSNHYLFQFLSVGEGDETATCSSLAMDSTNFATFPLRKLKNLALASFMPSLSPVTQLLVDDLAHEQTPQMYALCGNGNRSSLRVLRHGLPITEMAASALPGVAKAVWCLKESYSDPYDKYIVVSFEDATLVLEVGETVEEVSQSGFLRDHGSLLVALLEDDSKLQIHANGIRHVPRFQPVTEWKAPGKKVIERCAANSRQVVISLAGGEVIYFELGQSGELAEKGKLDLGFEVCSLDLGEVPEGRQRFQFMAVGSWDNTVRILSLDPNDLFRQKSTLALTSHAHTLCLAQLQNESSTSDSENSSQALFLSIGLDNGVLQQSLIDPITATLSNSRSRFLGTNPVKLFRVAVEGKRSILALSSRAWISYFHQTRRHLTPLSCELLSHASSFNSEQCPGGIVALANDGMKILTVDQLGDTFNQQKCNLRYTPRKAVVHPPSRRLIIIESDHNEYGAAYKRQNGLQIPDVRSATEQEDEDEDETNDALLFARGPLPVEKDKWASCVRIVDPVSCQTVVCEELDVDECARSIATCVFHDRGGEAFIIVGTVTKMQLHPQKAPAGGCLRVYRVVEGTQLVLVHTTEIDDIPHAMCEFQGRLLVSVGRALRIYDLGKKKMLRKCENRSFPSILVELKAAGDRIYASDLHESFHFVKYKKDENQLVIFADDCVPRFITSSVLLDYDTLCGADKFGNVFVCRLPSEVSDEIDNPTGNRILWDSGLLNGAPNKLEQVAQFHVGDVVTSMVRGSLVPGGTEAIVYATIMGRIGALIPFTSREDVDFYTHLEMYMRQEQPPLCGRDHLSYRSYFIPVKNVTDGDLCEQFSTLSAGKQASVAGDLDCTPAEVLKKLEDIRNRLL
;
A
#
# COMPACT_ATOMS: atom_id res chain seq x y z
N MET A 1 4.46 -19.19 -22.84
CA MET A 1 4.55 -18.61 -21.48
C MET A 1 3.19 -18.05 -21.14
N HIS A 2 2.60 -18.45 -20.01
CA HIS A 2 1.35 -17.88 -19.47
C HIS A 2 1.62 -17.35 -18.07
N LEU A 3 1.04 -16.18 -17.75
CA LEU A 3 1.27 -15.46 -16.52
C LEU A 3 -0.05 -15.24 -15.76
N LEU A 4 0.04 -15.17 -14.44
CA LEU A 4 -1.02 -14.72 -13.56
C LEU A 4 -0.62 -13.40 -12.92
N ASN A 5 -1.45 -12.36 -13.05
CA ASN A 5 -1.27 -11.08 -12.38
C ASN A 5 -1.86 -11.10 -10.96
N VAL A 6 -1.09 -10.72 -9.94
CA VAL A 6 -1.58 -10.60 -8.55
C VAL A 6 -1.06 -9.32 -7.91
N THR A 7 -1.92 -8.65 -7.13
CA THR A 7 -1.53 -7.50 -6.30
C THR A 7 -1.06 -7.93 -4.91
N LEU A 8 0.16 -7.55 -4.54
CA LEU A 8 0.73 -7.77 -3.20
C LEU A 8 0.44 -6.59 -2.27
N GLN A 9 0.65 -5.36 -2.76
CA GLN A 9 0.28 -4.12 -2.10
C GLN A 9 -0.64 -3.32 -3.04
N PRO A 10 -1.87 -2.97 -2.64
CA PRO A 10 -2.76 -2.14 -3.45
C PRO A 10 -2.17 -0.73 -3.66
N PRO A 11 -2.62 0.02 -4.68
CA PRO A 11 -2.21 1.41 -4.85
C PRO A 11 -2.53 2.21 -3.59
N THR A 12 -1.60 3.06 -3.17
CA THR A 12 -1.71 3.88 -1.96
C THR A 12 -1.90 5.36 -2.27
N GLY A 13 -1.68 5.84 -3.49
CA GLY A 13 -2.01 7.22 -3.86
C GLY A 13 -3.53 7.44 -3.90
N VAL A 14 -4.04 8.52 -3.31
CA VAL A 14 -5.43 8.97 -3.43
C VAL A 14 -5.49 10.15 -4.39
N HIS A 15 -6.30 10.07 -5.44
CA HIS A 15 -6.46 11.18 -6.39
C HIS A 15 -7.84 11.86 -6.30
N LEU A 16 -8.84 11.21 -5.70
CA LEU A 16 -10.16 11.78 -5.42
C LEU A 16 -10.64 11.36 -4.03
N SER A 17 -11.33 12.25 -3.33
CA SER A 17 -12.00 11.93 -2.07
C SER A 17 -13.29 12.72 -1.91
N VAL A 18 -14.30 12.09 -1.32
CA VAL A 18 -15.55 12.75 -0.92
C VAL A 18 -15.94 12.34 0.50
N TYR A 19 -16.58 13.24 1.23
CA TYR A 19 -17.13 12.99 2.56
C TYR A 19 -18.66 12.84 2.50
N GLY A 20 -19.20 12.01 3.40
CA GLY A 20 -20.64 11.79 3.52
C GLY A 20 -21.01 10.81 4.63
N ASN A 21 -22.31 10.67 4.84
CA ASN A 21 -22.95 9.67 5.68
C ASN A 21 -23.40 8.50 4.79
N PHE A 22 -22.50 7.57 4.47
CA PHE A 22 -22.78 6.55 3.44
C PHE A 22 -23.43 5.30 4.02
N SER A 23 -22.88 4.74 5.11
CA SER A 23 -23.35 3.48 5.67
C SER A 23 -24.52 3.63 6.66
N ALA A 24 -24.58 4.75 7.38
CA ALA A 24 -25.58 5.03 8.39
C ALA A 24 -25.80 6.54 8.58
N PRO A 25 -26.96 6.96 9.14
CA PRO A 25 -27.18 8.35 9.51
C PRO A 25 -26.07 8.85 10.44
N GLN A 26 -25.55 10.05 10.18
CA GLN A 26 -24.47 10.68 10.94
C GLN A 26 -23.10 9.97 10.92
N ALA A 27 -22.94 8.84 10.21
CA ALA A 27 -21.64 8.18 10.06
C ALA A 27 -20.65 9.10 9.35
N GLN A 28 -19.46 9.31 9.92
CA GLN A 28 -18.47 10.20 9.31
C GLN A 28 -17.49 9.40 8.49
N GLU A 29 -17.63 9.47 7.17
CA GLU A 29 -16.94 8.55 6.30
C GLU A 29 -16.39 9.27 5.08
N PHE A 30 -15.28 8.74 4.57
CA PHE A 30 -14.64 9.23 3.37
C PHE A 30 -14.64 8.12 2.32
N VAL A 31 -15.12 8.41 1.12
CA VAL A 31 -14.92 7.53 -0.03
C VAL A 31 -13.74 8.08 -0.81
N VAL A 32 -12.72 7.25 -0.99
CA VAL A 32 -11.48 7.62 -1.71
C VAL A 32 -11.28 6.75 -2.94
N ALA A 33 -10.79 7.35 -4.02
CA ALA A 33 -10.37 6.63 -5.22
C ALA A 33 -8.84 6.60 -5.30
N ARG A 34 -8.29 5.40 -5.52
CA ARG A 34 -6.87 5.12 -5.69
C ARG A 34 -6.61 4.55 -7.08
N GLY A 35 -6.75 5.39 -8.10
CA GLY A 35 -6.73 4.98 -9.50
C GLY A 35 -7.90 4.05 -9.87
N ASN A 36 -7.67 2.74 -9.75
CA ASN A 36 -8.59 1.66 -10.10
C ASN A 36 -9.19 0.91 -8.88
N VAL A 37 -9.02 1.45 -7.66
CA VAL A 37 -9.62 0.92 -6.43
C VAL A 37 -10.47 2.00 -5.76
N LEU A 38 -11.66 1.64 -5.30
CA LEU A 38 -12.53 2.49 -4.48
C LEU A 38 -12.52 1.98 -3.03
N GLN A 39 -12.36 2.87 -2.07
CA GLN A 39 -12.35 2.53 -0.64
C GLN A 39 -13.29 3.39 0.17
N LEU A 40 -13.86 2.81 1.22
CA LEU A 40 -14.59 3.50 2.28
C LEU A 40 -13.71 3.54 3.53
N LEU A 41 -13.43 4.75 4.00
CA LEU A 41 -12.63 5.01 5.20
C LEU A 41 -13.52 5.57 6.31
N ARG A 42 -13.23 5.19 7.56
CA ARG A 42 -13.89 5.75 8.75
C ARG A 42 -12.86 6.03 9.84
N PRO A 43 -12.88 7.20 10.50
CA PRO A 43 -12.10 7.44 11.70
C PRO A 43 -12.66 6.60 12.87
N ASP A 44 -11.78 5.88 13.57
CA ASP A 44 -12.09 5.18 14.81
C ASP A 44 -12.24 6.17 16.00
N ALA A 45 -12.55 5.65 17.19
CA ALA A 45 -12.71 6.47 18.40
C ALA A 45 -11.40 7.17 18.83
N ALA A 46 -10.24 6.65 18.41
CA ALA A 46 -8.92 7.22 18.65
C ALA A 46 -8.47 8.18 17.53
N GLY A 47 -9.30 8.40 16.50
CA GLY A 47 -9.00 9.26 15.36
C GLY A 47 -8.15 8.60 14.26
N ARG A 48 -7.88 7.30 14.31
CA ARG A 48 -7.17 6.55 13.24
C ARG A 48 -8.12 6.21 12.10
N LEU A 49 -7.64 6.27 10.87
CA LEU A 49 -8.45 5.97 9.69
C LEU A 49 -8.42 4.48 9.35
N ASP A 50 -9.56 3.81 9.50
CA ASP A 50 -9.73 2.41 9.13
C ASP A 50 -10.33 2.25 7.73
N VAL A 51 -9.82 1.28 6.99
CA VAL A 51 -10.38 0.87 5.69
C VAL A 51 -11.51 -0.13 5.92
N LEU A 52 -12.76 0.29 5.75
CA LEU A 52 -13.94 -0.56 5.94
C LEU A 52 -14.27 -1.41 4.71
N ILE A 53 -14.14 -0.82 3.52
CA ILE A 53 -14.45 -1.46 2.24
C ILE A 53 -13.32 -1.13 1.27
N SER A 54 -12.86 -2.11 0.50
CA SER A 54 -11.90 -1.92 -0.58
C SER A 54 -12.29 -2.77 -1.77
N THR A 55 -12.59 -2.14 -2.90
CA THR A 55 -13.10 -2.83 -4.09
C THR A 55 -12.35 -2.37 -5.35
N PRO A 56 -11.68 -3.28 -6.09
CA PRO A 56 -11.12 -2.94 -7.38
C PRO A 56 -12.25 -2.75 -8.39
N VAL A 57 -12.22 -1.63 -9.11
CA VAL A 57 -13.28 -1.25 -10.06
C VAL A 57 -12.96 -1.64 -11.51
N PHE A 58 -11.76 -2.17 -11.77
CA PHE A 58 -11.24 -2.55 -13.09
C PHE A 58 -11.53 -1.51 -14.18
N GLY A 59 -11.22 -0.25 -13.86
CA GLY A 59 -11.43 0.93 -14.70
C GLY A 59 -10.69 2.12 -14.11
N VAL A 60 -10.80 3.27 -14.75
CA VAL A 60 -10.18 4.53 -14.30
C VAL A 60 -11.26 5.44 -13.75
N VAL A 61 -11.28 5.66 -12.43
CA VAL A 61 -12.19 6.62 -11.79
C VAL A 61 -11.69 8.03 -12.10
N ARG A 62 -12.50 8.84 -12.79
CA ARG A 62 -12.08 10.19 -13.23
C ARG A 62 -12.70 11.30 -12.39
N SER A 63 -13.92 11.08 -11.90
CA SER A 63 -14.61 12.01 -11.02
C SER A 63 -15.55 11.27 -10.06
N LEU A 64 -15.69 11.85 -8.87
CA LEU A 64 -16.37 11.26 -7.73
C LEU A 64 -17.09 12.39 -6.98
N GLN A 65 -18.38 12.22 -6.73
CA GLN A 65 -19.20 13.16 -5.95
C GLN A 65 -20.15 12.39 -5.02
N SER A 66 -20.49 12.99 -3.89
CA SER A 66 -21.56 12.52 -3.00
C SER A 66 -22.78 13.42 -3.11
N PHE A 67 -23.97 12.85 -2.91
CA PHE A 67 -25.21 13.64 -2.85
C PHE A 67 -26.27 12.98 -1.99
N ARG A 68 -27.18 13.82 -1.50
CA ARG A 68 -28.32 13.40 -0.69
C ARG A 68 -29.62 13.79 -1.36
N LEU A 69 -30.54 12.84 -1.51
CA LEU A 69 -31.90 13.17 -1.91
C LEU A 69 -32.59 14.01 -0.84
N THR A 70 -33.47 14.92 -1.27
CA THR A 70 -34.23 15.78 -0.35
C THR A 70 -35.02 14.93 0.66
N GLY A 71 -34.77 15.15 1.95
CA GLY A 71 -35.37 14.40 3.06
C GLY A 71 -34.77 13.02 3.33
N GLY A 72 -33.69 12.64 2.65
CA GLY A 72 -32.92 11.44 2.97
C GLY A 72 -31.98 11.64 4.17
N ASP A 73 -31.51 10.55 4.75
CA ASP A 73 -30.59 10.49 5.89
C ASP A 73 -29.21 9.89 5.54
N ARG A 74 -29.08 9.28 4.35
CA ARG A 74 -27.86 8.70 3.78
C ARG A 74 -27.47 9.36 2.46
N ASP A 75 -26.17 9.36 2.20
CA ASP A 75 -25.57 9.88 0.97
C ASP A 75 -25.35 8.77 -0.05
N PHE A 76 -25.67 9.06 -1.30
CA PHE A 76 -25.30 8.26 -2.46
C PHE A 76 -23.94 8.72 -2.99
N ILE A 77 -23.27 7.83 -3.72
CA ILE A 77 -22.00 8.10 -4.40
C ILE A 77 -22.27 8.09 -5.90
N VAL A 78 -21.84 9.13 -6.62
CA VAL A 78 -21.87 9.16 -8.08
C VAL A 78 -20.45 9.09 -8.61
N VAL A 79 -20.24 8.18 -9.56
CA VAL A 79 -18.94 7.94 -10.18
C VAL A 79 -19.07 8.09 -11.68
N ALA A 80 -18.17 8.85 -12.27
CA ALA A 80 -17.91 8.80 -13.70
C ALA A 80 -16.48 8.28 -13.96
N SER A 81 -16.41 7.25 -14.80
CA SER A 81 -15.19 6.49 -15.10
C SER A 81 -14.89 6.52 -16.60
N ASP A 82 -13.86 5.78 -17.01
CA ASP A 82 -13.59 5.49 -18.42
C ASP A 82 -14.61 4.53 -19.07
N ALA A 83 -15.67 4.11 -18.38
CA ALA A 83 -16.66 3.18 -18.93
C ALA A 83 -17.62 3.83 -19.95
N GLY A 84 -17.71 5.17 -19.99
CA GLY A 84 -18.76 5.86 -20.76
C GLY A 84 -20.17 5.70 -20.14
N LYS A 85 -20.20 5.49 -18.82
CA LYS A 85 -21.40 5.28 -18.02
C LYS A 85 -21.41 6.18 -16.78
N LEU A 86 -22.60 6.54 -16.31
CA LEU A 86 -22.83 7.19 -15.02
C LEU A 86 -23.26 6.11 -14.04
N VAL A 87 -22.53 5.94 -12.93
CA VAL A 87 -22.87 4.94 -11.92
C VAL A 87 -23.23 5.62 -10.62
N VAL A 88 -24.40 5.29 -10.09
CA VAL A 88 -24.83 5.73 -8.75
C VAL A 88 -24.81 4.54 -7.81
N MET A 89 -24.11 4.68 -6.70
CA MET A 89 -23.84 3.63 -5.73
C MET A 89 -24.36 3.99 -4.35
N GLU A 90 -24.67 2.95 -3.57
CA GLU A 90 -24.96 3.02 -2.14
C GLU A 90 -24.00 2.07 -1.40
N VAL A 91 -23.69 2.37 -0.14
CA VAL A 91 -22.96 1.47 0.74
C VAL A 91 -23.92 0.54 1.46
N ASP A 92 -23.77 -0.77 1.25
CA ASP A 92 -24.45 -1.78 2.07
C ASP A 92 -23.59 -2.09 3.29
N ALA A 93 -24.02 -1.59 4.45
CA ALA A 93 -23.31 -1.76 5.71
C ALA A 93 -23.30 -3.21 6.21
N ALA A 94 -24.33 -4.00 5.88
CA ALA A 94 -24.44 -5.40 6.30
C ALA A 94 -23.49 -6.29 5.49
N LEU A 95 -23.45 -6.09 4.17
CA LEU A 95 -22.54 -6.81 3.28
C LEU A 95 -21.12 -6.21 3.24
N ARG A 96 -20.91 -5.03 3.85
CA ARG A 96 -19.67 -4.23 3.75
C ARG A 96 -19.20 -4.09 2.30
N ALA A 97 -20.11 -3.72 1.41
CA ALA A 97 -19.85 -3.64 -0.03
C ALA A 97 -20.49 -2.40 -0.67
N PHE A 98 -19.87 -1.91 -1.75
CA PHE A 98 -20.49 -0.93 -2.63
C PHE A 98 -21.50 -1.63 -3.55
N GLN A 99 -22.71 -1.09 -3.65
CA GLN A 99 -23.74 -1.57 -4.56
C GLN A 99 -24.08 -0.52 -5.60
N ALA A 100 -23.86 -0.84 -6.88
CA ALA A 100 -24.35 -0.02 -7.98
C ALA A 100 -25.89 -0.12 -8.06
N LYS A 101 -26.59 0.98 -7.79
CA LYS A 101 -28.05 1.08 -7.87
C LYS A 101 -28.53 1.46 -9.27
N HIS A 102 -27.79 2.36 -9.93
CA HIS A 102 -28.06 2.79 -11.31
C HIS A 102 -26.78 2.80 -12.13
N MET A 103 -26.90 2.46 -13.41
CA MET A 103 -25.80 2.42 -14.36
C MET A 103 -26.29 2.85 -15.74
N GLU A 104 -26.20 4.14 -16.03
CA GLU A 104 -26.69 4.73 -17.28
C GLU A 104 -25.57 4.86 -18.31
N THR A 105 -25.80 4.39 -19.53
CA THR A 105 -24.80 4.47 -20.61
C THR A 105 -25.01 5.73 -21.44
N TYR A 106 -23.95 6.53 -21.61
CA TYR A 106 -24.01 7.76 -22.41
C TYR A 106 -22.95 7.86 -23.52
N GLY A 107 -21.93 7.01 -23.51
CA GLY A 107 -20.81 7.17 -24.42
C GLY A 107 -19.96 5.92 -24.61
N LYS A 108 -18.89 6.08 -25.40
CA LYS A 108 -17.91 5.02 -25.63
C LYS A 108 -16.91 4.96 -24.49
N THR A 109 -16.32 3.79 -24.29
CA THR A 109 -15.26 3.55 -23.30
C THR A 109 -13.96 4.28 -23.66
N GLY A 110 -13.16 4.59 -22.62
CA GLY A 110 -11.85 5.23 -22.67
C GLY A 110 -11.85 6.68 -22.15
N CYS A 111 -10.67 7.17 -21.77
CA CYS A 111 -10.44 8.55 -21.37
C CYS A 111 -10.41 9.48 -22.59
N ARG A 112 -11.58 9.73 -23.18
CA ARG A 112 -11.73 10.51 -24.42
C ARG A 112 -11.87 12.01 -24.16
N ARG A 113 -11.52 12.80 -25.18
CA ARG A 113 -11.62 14.26 -25.20
C ARG A 113 -13.07 14.77 -25.11
N ILE A 114 -13.96 14.17 -25.90
CA ILE A 114 -15.36 14.63 -26.04
C ILE A 114 -16.38 13.77 -25.30
N THR A 115 -16.02 12.59 -24.80
CA THR A 115 -16.96 11.74 -24.05
C THR A 115 -16.97 12.18 -22.58
N PRO A 116 -18.16 12.43 -21.99
CA PRO A 116 -18.25 12.86 -20.60
C PRO A 116 -17.60 11.90 -19.61
N GLY A 117 -17.18 12.44 -18.46
CA GLY A 117 -16.64 11.66 -17.33
C GLY A 117 -15.48 12.33 -16.61
N GLN A 118 -14.87 13.37 -17.19
CA GLN A 118 -13.79 14.13 -16.55
C GLN A 118 -14.30 14.99 -15.40
N TYR A 119 -15.42 15.67 -15.61
CA TYR A 119 -16.02 16.57 -14.63
C TYR A 119 -17.38 16.05 -14.21
N LEU A 120 -17.67 16.17 -12.92
CA LEU A 120 -18.91 15.72 -12.29
C LEU A 120 -19.31 16.74 -11.23
N ALA A 121 -20.54 17.24 -11.32
CA ALA A 121 -21.11 18.19 -10.39
C ALA A 121 -22.53 17.78 -10.00
N VAL A 122 -22.93 18.07 -8.76
CA VAL A 122 -24.24 17.72 -8.23
C VAL A 122 -24.93 18.97 -7.70
N ASP A 123 -26.23 19.09 -7.94
CA ASP A 123 -27.10 20.05 -7.24
C ASP A 123 -27.03 19.79 -5.73
N PRO A 124 -26.74 20.79 -4.89
CA PRO A 124 -26.60 20.59 -3.44
C PRO A 124 -27.86 20.07 -2.71
N LYS A 125 -29.04 20.09 -3.33
CA LYS A 125 -30.26 19.44 -2.80
C LYS A 125 -30.52 18.04 -3.38
N GLY A 126 -29.58 17.54 -4.17
CA GLY A 126 -29.58 16.20 -4.76
C GLY A 126 -30.62 15.99 -5.87
N ARG A 127 -31.05 17.05 -6.56
CA ARG A 127 -32.11 16.98 -7.57
C ARG A 127 -31.60 16.70 -8.97
N ALA A 128 -30.34 17.01 -9.25
CA ALA A 128 -29.75 16.83 -10.57
C ALA A 128 -28.23 16.63 -10.48
N VAL A 129 -27.67 15.94 -11.48
CA VAL A 129 -26.24 15.69 -11.64
C VAL A 129 -25.81 16.01 -13.05
N VAL A 130 -24.68 16.70 -13.21
CA VAL A 130 -24.06 16.98 -14.51
C VAL A 130 -22.77 16.19 -14.65
N VAL A 131 -22.63 15.50 -15.77
CA VAL A 131 -21.37 14.88 -16.21
C VAL A 131 -20.90 15.57 -17.48
N ALA A 132 -19.63 15.96 -17.51
CA ALA A 132 -19.05 16.72 -18.62
C ALA A 132 -17.71 16.14 -19.10
N ALA A 133 -17.45 16.33 -20.39
CA ALA A 133 -16.19 15.99 -21.04
C ALA A 133 -15.19 17.16 -20.89
N VAL A 134 -13.95 16.97 -21.33
CA VAL A 134 -12.98 18.08 -21.44
C VAL A 134 -13.43 19.09 -22.49
N GLU A 135 -14.15 18.61 -23.51
CA GLU A 135 -14.65 19.46 -24.58
C GLU A 135 -16.07 19.08 -24.99
N LYS A 136 -16.86 20.08 -25.36
CA LYS A 136 -18.13 19.97 -26.08
C LYS A 136 -19.30 19.38 -25.30
N GLN A 137 -19.21 18.11 -24.89
CA GLN A 137 -20.36 17.39 -24.35
C GLN A 137 -20.53 17.62 -22.85
N LYS A 138 -21.77 17.92 -22.47
CA LYS A 138 -22.29 17.99 -21.10
C LYS A 138 -23.67 17.33 -21.09
N LEU A 139 -23.92 16.48 -20.09
CA LEU A 139 -25.17 15.75 -19.91
C LEU A 139 -25.67 15.94 -18.49
N VAL A 140 -26.97 16.19 -18.35
CA VAL A 140 -27.64 16.46 -17.08
C VAL A 140 -28.67 15.38 -16.81
N TYR A 141 -28.62 14.79 -15.62
CA TYR A 141 -29.55 13.76 -15.15
C TYR A 141 -30.37 14.29 -13.99
N VAL A 142 -31.68 14.11 -14.04
CA VAL A 142 -32.58 14.44 -12.93
C VAL A 142 -32.66 13.25 -11.99
N MET A 143 -32.49 13.53 -10.70
CA MET A 143 -32.52 12.55 -9.62
C MET A 143 -33.82 12.70 -8.84
N ASN A 144 -34.60 11.63 -8.74
CA ASN A 144 -35.89 11.61 -8.05
C ASN A 144 -36.01 10.39 -7.14
N ARG A 145 -37.11 10.31 -6.38
CA ARG A 145 -37.48 9.13 -5.61
C ARG A 145 -38.85 8.60 -6.02
N ASP A 146 -39.00 7.29 -6.07
CA ASP A 146 -40.30 6.63 -6.28
C ASP A 146 -41.14 6.63 -4.99
N ALA A 147 -42.37 6.10 -5.08
CA ALA A 147 -43.27 5.98 -3.91
C ALA A 147 -42.73 5.07 -2.81
N SER A 148 -41.75 4.22 -3.11
CA SER A 148 -41.03 3.34 -2.17
C SER A 148 -39.73 3.97 -1.67
N SER A 149 -39.51 5.27 -1.91
CA SER A 149 -38.29 6.01 -1.55
C SER A 149 -37.01 5.50 -2.20
N ARG A 150 -37.10 4.75 -3.31
CA ARG A 150 -35.92 4.33 -4.09
C ARG A 150 -35.54 5.45 -5.06
N LEU A 151 -34.24 5.67 -5.21
CA LEU A 151 -33.68 6.58 -6.19
C LEU A 151 -34.11 6.19 -7.61
N THR A 152 -34.50 7.16 -8.42
CA THR A 152 -34.76 7.02 -9.86
C THR A 152 -33.98 8.08 -10.63
N ILE A 153 -33.56 7.74 -11.85
CA ILE A 153 -32.78 8.61 -12.74
C ILE A 153 -33.54 8.85 -14.04
N SER A 154 -33.50 10.08 -14.55
CA SER A 154 -34.12 10.43 -15.84
C SER A 154 -33.23 10.05 -17.02
N SER A 155 -33.78 10.13 -18.24
CA SER A 155 -32.96 10.24 -19.45
C SER A 155 -32.07 11.49 -19.40
N PRO A 156 -30.87 11.46 -20.02
CA PRO A 156 -29.96 12.60 -20.00
C PRO A 156 -30.49 13.77 -20.85
N LEU A 157 -30.31 14.98 -20.34
CA LEU A 157 -30.56 16.23 -21.05
C LEU A 157 -29.23 16.79 -21.55
N GLU A 158 -29.18 17.18 -22.82
CA GLU A 158 -27.95 17.63 -23.48
C GLU A 158 -27.73 19.15 -23.30
N ALA A 159 -26.50 19.53 -22.98
CA ALA A 159 -26.05 20.93 -22.94
C ALA A 159 -24.77 21.12 -23.74
N HIS A 160 -24.75 20.65 -24.99
CA HIS A 160 -23.54 20.60 -25.81
C HIS A 160 -23.15 21.97 -26.39
N ARG A 161 -21.84 22.26 -26.43
CA ARG A 161 -21.29 23.48 -27.06
C ARG A 161 -20.02 23.16 -27.87
N SER A 162 -20.08 23.23 -29.19
CA SER A 162 -18.89 23.01 -30.03
C SER A 162 -17.79 24.04 -29.74
N HIS A 163 -16.52 23.66 -29.92
CA HIS A 163 -15.35 24.50 -29.71
C HIS A 163 -15.18 25.08 -28.29
N ALA A 164 -15.82 24.49 -27.29
CA ALA A 164 -15.68 24.89 -25.89
C ALA A 164 -14.85 23.87 -25.10
N ILE A 165 -13.73 24.33 -24.54
CA ILE A 165 -12.94 23.59 -23.56
C ILE A 165 -13.50 23.91 -22.17
N HIS A 166 -13.79 22.87 -21.38
CA HIS A 166 -14.21 23.02 -19.99
C HIS A 166 -13.00 22.85 -19.07
N PHE A 167 -12.87 23.73 -18.07
CA PHE A 167 -11.79 23.69 -17.07
C PHE A 167 -12.26 23.16 -15.73
N ASP A 168 -13.49 23.52 -15.33
CA ASP A 168 -14.12 23.06 -14.10
C ASP A 168 -15.66 23.20 -14.18
N VAL A 169 -16.38 22.42 -13.37
CA VAL A 169 -17.85 22.42 -13.29
C VAL A 169 -18.30 22.23 -11.83
N VAL A 170 -19.17 23.10 -11.34
CA VAL A 170 -19.73 23.02 -9.97
C VAL A 170 -21.25 23.25 -9.96
N GLY A 171 -21.96 22.58 -9.06
CA GLY A 171 -23.39 22.81 -8.81
C GLY A 171 -23.58 23.93 -7.79
N LEU A 172 -24.45 24.89 -8.08
CA LEU A 172 -24.70 26.04 -7.21
C LEU A 172 -25.84 25.75 -6.22
N ASP A 173 -25.70 26.18 -4.96
CA ASP A 173 -26.77 26.08 -3.98
C ASP A 173 -27.76 27.24 -4.18
N VAL A 174 -28.84 26.95 -4.90
CA VAL A 174 -29.92 27.91 -5.20
C VAL A 174 -31.15 27.70 -4.31
N GLY A 175 -30.99 27.04 -3.16
CA GLY A 175 -32.12 26.64 -2.34
C GLY A 175 -33.00 25.63 -3.09
N PHE A 176 -34.25 25.98 -3.38
CA PHE A 176 -35.20 25.12 -4.11
C PHE A 176 -35.59 25.67 -5.50
N GLU A 177 -34.94 26.73 -5.97
CA GLU A 177 -35.07 27.21 -7.35
C GLU A 177 -34.51 26.19 -8.36
N ASN A 178 -34.75 26.40 -9.65
CA ASN A 178 -34.22 25.56 -10.72
C ASN A 178 -32.69 25.34 -10.56
N PRO A 179 -32.20 24.08 -10.58
CA PRO A 179 -30.78 23.80 -10.40
C PRO A 179 -29.88 24.55 -11.39
N LEU A 180 -28.81 25.16 -10.88
CA LEU A 180 -27.80 25.86 -11.68
C LEU A 180 -26.45 25.14 -11.61
N PHE A 181 -25.78 25.04 -12.75
CA PHE A 181 -24.42 24.50 -12.85
C PHE A 181 -23.50 25.57 -13.47
N ALA A 182 -22.46 25.94 -12.73
CA ALA A 182 -21.43 26.84 -13.20
C ALA A 182 -20.32 26.07 -13.90
N CYS A 183 -19.90 26.52 -15.08
CA CYS A 183 -18.82 25.93 -15.86
C CYS A 183 -17.84 27.00 -16.31
N LEU A 184 -16.55 26.73 -16.16
CA LEU A 184 -15.47 27.57 -16.69
C LEU A 184 -15.11 27.10 -18.10
N GLU A 185 -15.39 27.93 -19.10
CA GLU A 185 -15.25 27.58 -20.52
C GLU A 185 -14.25 28.49 -21.25
N LEU A 186 -13.56 27.96 -22.25
CA LEU A 186 -12.79 28.73 -23.23
C LEU A 186 -13.23 28.33 -24.64
N ASP A 187 -13.63 29.32 -25.44
CA ASP A 187 -13.91 29.12 -26.86
C ASP A 187 -12.60 29.20 -27.64
N TYR A 188 -12.34 28.23 -28.51
CA TYR A 188 -11.14 28.18 -29.33
C TYR A 188 -11.41 28.29 -30.84
N ALA A 189 -12.64 28.54 -31.26
CA ALA A 189 -13.00 28.61 -32.68
C ALA A 189 -12.17 29.66 -33.45
N ASP A 190 -12.03 30.87 -32.87
CA ASP A 190 -11.25 31.95 -33.48
C ASP A 190 -9.74 31.67 -33.45
N ALA A 191 -9.26 30.97 -32.42
CA ALA A 191 -7.86 30.59 -32.29
C ALA A 191 -7.43 29.57 -33.37
N ASP A 192 -8.30 28.62 -33.71
CA ASP A 192 -8.06 27.66 -34.81
C ASP A 192 -8.10 28.33 -36.19
N ALA A 193 -8.87 29.42 -36.33
CA ALA A 193 -9.01 30.16 -37.57
C ALA A 193 -7.89 31.19 -37.82
N ASP A 194 -7.05 31.48 -36.82
CA ASP A 194 -6.00 32.50 -36.87
C ASP A 194 -4.57 31.90 -36.87
N PRO A 195 -3.92 31.79 -38.04
CA PRO A 195 -2.53 31.32 -38.13
C PRO A 195 -1.50 32.22 -37.45
N SER A 196 -1.83 33.48 -37.14
CA SER A 196 -0.91 34.39 -36.46
C SER A 196 -0.75 34.08 -34.97
N GLY A 197 -1.73 33.37 -34.39
CA GLY A 197 -1.78 33.03 -32.97
C GLY A 197 -2.17 34.19 -32.05
N HIS A 198 -2.58 35.34 -32.60
CA HIS A 198 -3.03 36.49 -31.82
C HIS A 198 -4.36 36.19 -31.11
N ALA A 199 -5.33 35.56 -31.81
CA ALA A 199 -6.61 35.18 -31.22
C ALA A 199 -6.42 34.21 -30.04
N ALA A 200 -5.46 33.28 -30.13
CA ALA A 200 -5.12 32.38 -29.03
C ALA A 200 -4.51 33.13 -27.82
N GLN A 201 -3.78 34.23 -28.05
CA GLN A 201 -3.19 35.06 -26.99
C GLN A 201 -4.21 36.01 -26.35
N GLU A 202 -5.25 36.42 -27.06
CA GLU A 202 -6.30 37.29 -26.53
C GLU A 202 -7.50 36.52 -25.96
N ALA A 203 -7.63 35.22 -26.24
CA ALA A 203 -8.74 34.41 -25.76
C ALA A 203 -8.92 34.47 -24.24
N VAL A 204 -10.15 34.80 -23.83
CA VAL A 204 -10.55 34.97 -22.42
C VAL A 204 -11.43 33.81 -21.99
N LYS A 205 -11.28 33.37 -20.74
CA LYS A 205 -12.17 32.35 -20.16
C LYS A 205 -13.50 32.99 -19.79
N THR A 206 -14.58 32.26 -19.99
CA THR A 206 -15.94 32.68 -19.64
C THR A 206 -16.50 31.77 -18.56
N LEU A 207 -17.03 32.36 -17.48
CA LEU A 207 -17.88 31.66 -16.53
C LEU A 207 -19.29 31.58 -17.11
N VAL A 208 -19.87 30.38 -17.16
CA VAL A 208 -21.18 30.14 -17.76
C VAL A 208 -22.09 29.42 -16.76
N LEU A 209 -23.31 29.92 -16.57
CA LEU A 209 -24.34 29.28 -15.76
C LEU A 209 -25.35 28.55 -16.67
N TYR A 210 -25.45 27.25 -16.48
CA TYR A 210 -26.44 26.39 -17.11
C TYR A 210 -27.60 26.16 -16.14
N GLU A 211 -28.81 26.48 -16.57
CA GLU A 211 -30.03 26.25 -15.78
C GLU A 211 -30.74 24.99 -16.27
N LEU A 212 -31.09 24.12 -15.33
CA LEU A 212 -32.02 23.03 -15.55
C LEU A 212 -33.43 23.49 -15.16
N ASP A 213 -34.27 23.74 -16.16
CA ASP A 213 -35.68 24.01 -15.92
C ASP A 213 -36.41 22.68 -15.67
N LEU A 214 -36.80 22.42 -14.42
CA LEU A 214 -37.48 21.18 -14.04
C LEU A 214 -38.91 21.09 -14.59
N GLY A 215 -39.55 22.22 -14.90
CA GLY A 215 -40.90 22.25 -15.46
C GLY A 215 -40.92 21.98 -16.96
N LEU A 216 -39.99 22.60 -17.70
CA LEU A 216 -39.82 22.42 -19.14
C LEU A 216 -38.93 21.24 -19.52
N ASN A 217 -38.22 20.66 -18.55
CA ASN A 217 -37.33 19.50 -18.70
C ASN A 217 -36.27 19.68 -19.80
N HIS A 218 -35.59 20.83 -19.78
CA HIS A 218 -34.48 21.14 -20.69
C HIS A 218 -33.43 22.01 -19.98
N VAL A 219 -32.22 22.04 -20.55
CA VAL A 219 -31.09 22.80 -20.00
C VAL A 219 -30.79 23.97 -20.93
N THR A 220 -30.64 25.17 -20.36
CA THR A 220 -30.31 26.38 -21.12
C THR A 220 -29.06 27.06 -20.58
N ARG A 221 -28.34 27.74 -21.48
CA ARG A 221 -27.25 28.63 -21.10
C ARG A 221 -27.86 29.96 -20.67
N ARG A 222 -28.08 30.13 -19.37
CA ARG A 222 -28.81 31.26 -18.78
C ARG A 222 -27.98 32.53 -18.74
N TRP A 223 -26.74 32.43 -18.25
CA TRP A 223 -25.88 33.58 -18.00
C TRP A 223 -24.42 33.28 -18.31
N SER A 224 -23.66 34.32 -18.67
CA SER A 224 -22.21 34.21 -18.83
C SER A 224 -21.49 35.54 -18.64
N GLU A 225 -20.27 35.48 -18.11
CA GLU A 225 -19.38 36.62 -17.92
C GLU A 225 -17.92 36.23 -18.11
N ASP A 226 -17.11 37.15 -18.62
CA ASP A 226 -15.67 36.96 -18.77
C ASP A 226 -14.97 36.98 -17.41
N VAL A 227 -13.96 36.13 -17.26
CA VAL A 227 -13.16 35.99 -16.05
C VAL A 227 -11.66 36.00 -16.38
N VAL A 228 -10.83 36.07 -15.34
CA VAL A 228 -9.37 36.06 -15.53
C VAL A 228 -8.92 34.79 -16.27
N ARG A 229 -8.04 34.94 -17.26
CA ARG A 229 -7.55 33.82 -18.08
C ARG A 229 -6.83 32.75 -17.26
N SER A 230 -6.20 33.13 -16.15
CA SER A 230 -5.53 32.23 -15.21
C SER A 230 -6.50 31.37 -14.39
N ALA A 231 -7.81 31.60 -14.46
CA ALA A 231 -8.78 30.88 -13.64
C ALA A 231 -8.70 29.37 -13.86
N ASN A 232 -8.59 28.58 -12.79
CA ASN A 232 -8.37 27.14 -12.88
C ASN A 232 -9.38 26.30 -12.09
N MET A 233 -10.10 26.89 -11.13
CA MET A 233 -11.02 26.18 -10.25
C MET A 233 -12.22 27.06 -9.86
N LEU A 234 -13.38 26.45 -9.64
CA LEU A 234 -14.60 27.06 -9.13
C LEU A 234 -14.96 26.49 -7.76
N VAL A 235 -15.50 27.33 -6.88
CA VAL A 235 -16.06 26.88 -5.59
C VAL A 235 -17.47 27.44 -5.43
N ALA A 236 -18.45 26.56 -5.27
CA ALA A 236 -19.82 26.96 -5.00
C ALA A 236 -19.95 27.55 -3.60
N VAL A 237 -20.59 28.73 -3.50
CA VAL A 237 -20.89 29.36 -2.23
C VAL A 237 -22.24 28.85 -1.72
N PRO A 238 -22.38 28.49 -0.43
CA PRO A 238 -23.67 28.13 0.15
C PRO A 238 -24.72 29.22 -0.10
N GLY A 239 -25.94 28.80 -0.43
CA GLY A 239 -27.03 29.70 -0.82
C GLY A 239 -28.37 29.31 -0.21
N GLY A 240 -29.43 30.01 -0.61
CA GLY A 240 -30.74 29.88 0.01
C GLY A 240 -30.75 30.43 1.44
N GLY A 241 -31.18 29.63 2.41
CA GLY A 241 -31.21 30.05 3.82
C GLY A 241 -29.84 30.07 4.52
N ASP A 242 -28.81 29.53 3.87
CA ASP A 242 -27.51 29.26 4.50
C ASP A 242 -26.38 30.21 4.04
N GLY A 243 -26.66 31.10 3.09
CA GLY A 243 -25.66 32.03 2.55
C GLY A 243 -26.14 32.77 1.29
N PRO A 244 -25.27 33.59 0.68
CA PRO A 244 -25.64 34.46 -0.44
C PRO A 244 -25.74 33.73 -1.80
N GLY A 245 -25.27 32.48 -1.90
CA GLY A 245 -25.15 31.77 -3.17
C GLY A 245 -24.07 32.36 -4.09
N GLY A 246 -24.03 31.91 -5.35
CA GLY A 246 -23.01 32.32 -6.32
C GLY A 246 -21.76 31.43 -6.31
N VAL A 247 -20.69 31.91 -6.95
CA VAL A 247 -19.47 31.13 -7.18
C VAL A 247 -18.20 31.95 -6.96
N LEU A 248 -17.19 31.32 -6.36
CA LEU A 248 -15.82 31.83 -6.31
C LEU A 248 -15.05 31.28 -7.51
N VAL A 249 -14.47 32.18 -8.31
CA VAL A 249 -13.59 31.88 -9.44
C VAL A 249 -12.15 32.07 -8.98
N LEU A 250 -11.37 30.99 -8.95
CA LEU A 250 -10.01 30.98 -8.45
C LEU A 250 -9.05 31.11 -9.62
N GLY A 251 -8.19 32.14 -9.59
CA GLY A 251 -7.11 32.34 -10.53
C GLY A 251 -5.79 32.63 -9.82
N GLU A 252 -4.73 32.75 -10.60
CA GLU A 252 -3.39 33.08 -10.12
C GLU A 252 -3.38 34.36 -9.23
N ASN A 253 -3.05 34.20 -7.94
CA ASN A 253 -3.11 35.19 -6.85
C ASN A 253 -4.45 35.89 -6.58
N THR A 254 -5.53 35.52 -7.27
CA THR A 254 -6.80 36.27 -7.18
C THR A 254 -7.98 35.34 -6.99
N VAL A 255 -8.91 35.75 -6.14
CA VAL A 255 -10.21 35.12 -5.96
C VAL A 255 -11.28 36.11 -6.37
N GLN A 256 -12.18 35.71 -7.28
CA GLN A 256 -13.29 36.54 -7.73
C GLN A 256 -14.63 35.95 -7.28
N TYR A 257 -15.47 36.72 -6.61
CA TYR A 257 -16.86 36.35 -6.39
C TYR A 257 -17.72 36.84 -7.56
N LYS A 258 -18.49 35.93 -8.15
CA LYS A 258 -19.39 36.20 -9.27
C LYS A 258 -20.77 35.59 -9.00
N ASN A 259 -21.82 36.35 -9.31
CA ASN A 259 -23.20 35.89 -9.25
C ASN A 259 -24.07 36.70 -10.24
N GLU A 260 -25.16 36.11 -10.72
CA GLU A 260 -26.08 36.79 -11.64
C GLU A 260 -26.68 38.04 -10.97
N GLY A 261 -26.53 39.20 -11.60
CA GLY A 261 -27.05 40.48 -11.07
C GLY A 261 -26.24 41.07 -9.91
N HIS A 262 -25.09 40.51 -9.56
CA HIS A 262 -24.18 41.03 -8.54
C HIS A 262 -22.92 41.64 -9.15
N VAL A 263 -22.40 42.72 -8.57
CA VAL A 263 -21.12 43.30 -9.00
C VAL A 263 -19.99 42.35 -8.62
N GLY A 264 -19.12 42.00 -9.57
CA GLY A 264 -18.00 41.10 -9.29
C GLY A 264 -17.04 41.71 -8.26
N LEU A 265 -16.69 40.95 -7.22
CA LEU A 265 -15.68 41.33 -6.23
C LEU A 265 -14.40 40.55 -6.49
N THR A 266 -13.24 41.16 -6.30
CA THR A 266 -11.93 40.50 -6.42
C THR A 266 -11.14 40.72 -5.15
N CYS A 267 -10.50 39.66 -4.63
CA CYS A 267 -9.59 39.71 -3.49
C CYS A 267 -8.26 39.01 -3.85
N ALA A 268 -7.14 39.51 -3.31
CA ALA A 268 -5.81 38.99 -3.55
C ALA A 268 -5.47 37.94 -2.50
N ILE A 269 -4.63 36.97 -2.84
CA ILE A 269 -4.18 35.93 -1.91
C ILE A 269 -2.94 36.45 -1.16
N PRO A 270 -2.88 36.35 0.18
CA PRO A 270 -1.66 36.65 0.94
C PRO A 270 -0.47 35.80 0.48
N ARG A 271 0.76 36.33 0.58
CA ARG A 271 1.97 35.63 0.10
C ARG A 271 2.91 35.27 1.23
N ARG A 272 3.70 34.20 1.06
CA ARG A 272 4.80 33.91 1.97
C ARG A 272 5.87 35.01 1.88
N GLU A 273 6.51 35.32 3.00
CA GLU A 273 7.73 36.14 2.98
C GLU A 273 8.79 35.49 2.07
N ARG A 274 9.49 36.31 1.27
CA ARG A 274 10.53 35.89 0.31
C ARG A 274 10.03 35.04 -0.87
N GLU A 275 8.72 34.87 -1.05
CA GLU A 275 8.15 34.25 -2.24
C GLU A 275 7.80 35.33 -3.27
N GLU A 276 8.53 35.32 -4.39
CA GLU A 276 8.33 36.29 -5.48
C GLU A 276 7.36 35.76 -6.55
N ARG A 277 7.19 34.43 -6.63
CA ARG A 277 6.31 33.82 -7.61
C ARG A 277 4.85 33.97 -7.22
N ASN A 278 4.03 34.04 -8.25
CA ASN A 278 2.59 33.96 -8.12
C ASN A 278 2.18 32.54 -7.73
N VAL A 279 1.11 32.44 -6.93
CA VAL A 279 0.57 31.15 -6.46
C VAL A 279 -0.78 30.84 -7.11
N VAL A 280 -1.01 29.55 -7.35
CA VAL A 280 -2.28 29.00 -7.84
C VAL A 280 -2.89 28.11 -6.75
N ILE A 281 -4.22 28.05 -6.71
CA ILE A 281 -4.98 27.19 -5.80
C ILE A 281 -5.17 25.82 -6.42
N VAL A 282 -4.87 24.76 -5.67
CA VAL A 282 -4.87 23.36 -6.14
C VAL A 282 -5.98 22.51 -5.52
N ALA A 283 -6.49 22.91 -4.35
CA ALA A 283 -7.59 22.23 -3.68
C ALA A 283 -8.45 23.22 -2.89
N ALA A 284 -9.71 22.86 -2.68
CA ALA A 284 -10.66 23.63 -1.89
C ALA A 284 -11.57 22.70 -1.07
N ALA A 285 -12.01 23.17 0.09
CA ALA A 285 -13.02 22.52 0.89
C ALA A 285 -13.99 23.55 1.48
N THR A 286 -15.28 23.32 1.32
CA THR A 286 -16.33 24.16 1.90
C THR A 286 -16.89 23.49 3.14
N HIS A 287 -16.87 24.20 4.26
CA HIS A 287 -17.56 23.78 5.47
C HIS A 287 -18.83 24.60 5.67
N LYS A 288 -19.89 23.94 6.10
CA LYS A 288 -21.20 24.54 6.35
C LYS A 288 -21.81 23.97 7.62
N GLN A 289 -22.20 24.87 8.51
CA GLN A 289 -23.02 24.66 9.68
C GLN A 289 -24.20 25.65 9.63
N ARG A 290 -25.19 25.47 10.50
CA ARG A 290 -26.27 26.45 10.64
C ARG A 290 -25.68 27.82 11.03
N ASP A 291 -26.02 28.85 10.27
CA ASP A 291 -25.59 30.24 10.46
C ASP A 291 -24.07 30.50 10.34
N LEU A 292 -23.28 29.53 9.86
CA LEU A 292 -21.83 29.67 9.65
C LEU A 292 -21.37 28.84 8.45
N PHE A 293 -20.64 29.45 7.53
CA PHE A 293 -19.88 28.74 6.52
C PHE A 293 -18.52 29.39 6.31
N PHE A 294 -17.54 28.61 5.86
CA PHE A 294 -16.25 29.10 5.42
C PHE A 294 -15.69 28.17 4.34
N VAL A 295 -14.75 28.70 3.55
CA VAL A 295 -14.04 27.94 2.54
C VAL A 295 -12.56 27.91 2.92
N LEU A 296 -11.94 26.74 2.90
CA LEU A 296 -10.50 26.59 2.93
C LEU A 296 -9.98 26.35 1.52
N LEU A 297 -9.03 27.18 1.10
CA LEU A 297 -8.29 27.00 -0.15
C LEU A 297 -6.86 26.56 0.16
N GLN A 298 -6.27 25.74 -0.70
CA GLN A 298 -4.87 25.34 -0.60
C GLN A 298 -4.07 25.79 -1.82
N SER A 299 -2.92 26.45 -1.62
CA SER A 299 -1.99 26.78 -2.72
C SER A 299 -1.13 25.59 -3.15
N GLU A 300 -0.47 25.72 -4.30
CA GLU A 300 0.57 24.78 -4.77
C GLU A 300 1.79 24.65 -3.83
N LEU A 301 1.93 25.55 -2.85
CA LEU A 301 2.96 25.48 -1.81
C LEU A 301 2.49 24.77 -0.53
N GLY A 302 1.19 24.43 -0.45
CA GLY A 302 0.56 23.79 0.70
C GLY A 302 -0.05 24.74 1.73
N ASP A 303 -0.09 26.04 1.45
CA ASP A 303 -0.69 27.03 2.36
C ASP A 303 -2.20 26.98 2.32
N LEU A 304 -2.82 26.92 3.48
CA LEU A 304 -4.26 27.02 3.66
C LEU A 304 -4.67 28.47 3.87
N TYR A 305 -5.71 28.88 3.17
CA TYR A 305 -6.34 30.19 3.30
C TYR A 305 -7.80 30.01 3.68
N LYS A 306 -8.22 30.68 4.74
CA LYS A 306 -9.63 30.80 5.10
C LYS A 306 -10.26 31.97 4.34
N ILE A 307 -11.36 31.70 3.65
CA ILE A 307 -12.20 32.71 3.03
C ILE A 307 -13.45 32.92 3.86
N SER A 308 -13.70 34.20 4.16
CA SER A 308 -14.93 34.69 4.77
C SER A 308 -15.60 35.69 3.83
N LEU A 309 -16.92 35.58 3.69
CA LEU A 309 -17.74 36.51 2.92
C LEU A 309 -18.61 37.31 3.89
N GLU A 310 -18.47 38.64 3.89
CA GLU A 310 -19.43 39.51 4.57
C GLU A 310 -20.59 39.79 3.62
N HIS A 311 -21.81 39.51 4.05
CA HIS A 311 -22.99 39.59 3.19
C HIS A 311 -24.24 40.04 3.95
N SER A 312 -25.09 40.77 3.23
CA SER A 312 -26.41 41.23 3.69
C SER A 312 -27.48 40.55 2.83
N GLY A 313 -28.02 39.42 3.33
CA GLY A 313 -28.91 38.58 2.53
C GLY A 313 -28.16 37.92 1.37
N THR A 314 -28.56 38.21 0.12
CA THR A 314 -27.95 37.69 -1.11
C THR A 314 -26.84 38.59 -1.68
N VAL A 315 -26.61 39.77 -1.10
CA VAL A 315 -25.60 40.72 -1.56
C VAL A 315 -24.33 40.52 -0.74
N VAL A 316 -23.21 40.24 -1.41
CA VAL A 316 -21.88 40.12 -0.81
C VAL A 316 -21.19 41.47 -0.86
N GLU A 317 -20.73 41.96 0.28
CA GLU A 317 -20.10 43.28 0.43
C GLU A 317 -18.57 43.17 0.38
N GLU A 318 -18.01 42.12 0.99
CA GLU A 318 -16.56 41.95 1.11
C GLU A 318 -16.13 40.48 1.06
N ILE A 319 -15.00 40.24 0.40
CA ILE A 319 -14.24 38.98 0.49
C ILE A 319 -13.02 39.23 1.37
N ARG A 320 -12.87 38.46 2.46
CA ARG A 320 -11.65 38.41 3.28
C ARG A 320 -10.94 37.08 3.11
N ILE A 321 -9.64 37.13 2.85
CA ILE A 321 -8.76 35.96 2.70
C ILE A 321 -7.66 36.05 3.74
N GLN A 322 -7.61 35.07 4.63
CA GLN A 322 -6.69 35.03 5.76
C GLN A 322 -5.82 33.77 5.68
N PHE A 323 -4.52 33.90 5.94
CA PHE A 323 -3.65 32.74 6.10
C PHE A 323 -4.05 31.91 7.33
N PHE A 324 -4.19 30.60 7.15
CA PHE A 324 -4.72 29.67 8.16
C PHE A 324 -3.62 28.79 8.78
N ASP A 325 -3.01 27.90 8.00
CA ASP A 325 -1.90 27.02 8.38
C ASP A 325 -1.25 26.45 7.11
N THR A 326 -0.12 25.73 7.21
CA THR A 326 0.54 25.09 6.06
C THR A 326 0.59 23.57 6.25
N ILE A 327 0.10 22.83 5.27
CA ILE A 327 0.06 21.35 5.27
C ILE A 327 0.62 20.81 3.94
N PRO A 328 0.93 19.50 3.81
CA PRO A 328 1.30 18.94 2.52
C PRO A 328 0.23 19.18 1.45
N VAL A 329 0.68 19.43 0.22
CA VAL A 329 -0.18 19.66 -0.95
C VAL A 329 -1.14 18.48 -1.14
N ALA A 330 -2.44 18.76 -1.24
CA ALA A 330 -3.49 17.77 -1.38
C ALA A 330 -4.16 17.85 -2.75
N THR A 331 -4.57 16.70 -3.29
CA THR A 331 -5.44 16.62 -4.47
C THR A 331 -6.90 16.87 -4.09
N ALA A 332 -7.27 16.55 -2.84
CA ALA A 332 -8.62 16.74 -2.33
C ALA A 332 -8.60 16.96 -0.81
N MET A 333 -9.51 17.81 -0.34
CA MET A 333 -9.71 18.12 1.08
C MET A 333 -11.18 17.90 1.45
N CYS A 334 -11.42 17.29 2.61
CA CYS A 334 -12.77 17.02 3.10
C CYS A 334 -12.90 17.45 4.57
N ILE A 335 -13.85 18.34 4.86
CA ILE A 335 -14.12 18.81 6.23
C ILE A 335 -15.36 18.08 6.77
N THR A 336 -15.23 17.41 7.91
CA THR A 336 -16.34 16.73 8.58
C THR A 336 -17.14 17.70 9.47
N LYS A 337 -18.32 17.26 9.91
CA LYS A 337 -19.16 18.04 10.84
C LYS A 337 -18.62 18.08 12.28
N THR A 338 -17.67 17.21 12.64
CA THR A 338 -17.06 17.15 13.99
C THR A 338 -15.76 17.94 14.08
N GLY A 339 -15.37 18.66 13.02
CA GLY A 339 -14.12 19.40 13.01
C GLY A 339 -12.90 18.52 12.73
N LEU A 340 -13.02 17.57 11.80
CA LEU A 340 -11.87 16.88 11.20
C LEU A 340 -11.65 17.38 9.77
N LEU A 341 -10.39 17.49 9.37
CA LEU A 341 -9.95 17.80 8.01
C LEU A 341 -9.16 16.60 7.47
N PHE A 342 -9.73 15.89 6.51
CA PHE A 342 -9.00 14.87 5.76
C PHE A 342 -8.31 15.50 4.54
N CYS A 343 -7.01 15.25 4.42
CA CYS A 343 -6.17 15.75 3.34
C CYS A 343 -5.55 14.58 2.59
N ALA A 344 -6.07 14.34 1.38
CA ALA A 344 -5.49 13.40 0.44
C ALA A 344 -4.29 14.06 -0.25
N SER A 345 -3.09 13.92 0.34
CA SER A 345 -1.86 14.45 -0.25
C SER A 345 -1.62 13.92 -1.67
N GLU A 346 -1.14 14.78 -2.58
CA GLU A 346 -0.85 14.38 -3.97
C GLU A 346 0.20 13.27 -4.06
N PHE A 347 1.17 13.34 -3.15
CA PHE A 347 2.30 12.42 -3.03
C PHE A 347 2.61 12.23 -1.55
N SER A 348 3.19 11.08 -1.22
CA SER A 348 3.52 10.65 0.14
C SER A 348 2.26 10.37 0.99
N ASN A 349 2.42 10.28 2.31
CA ASN A 349 1.36 9.94 3.26
C ASN A 349 0.16 10.89 3.17
N HIS A 350 -1.02 10.39 3.52
CA HIS A 350 -2.24 11.21 3.67
C HIS A 350 -2.49 11.50 5.14
N TYR A 351 -3.20 12.58 5.44
CA TYR A 351 -3.30 13.09 6.81
C TYR A 351 -4.75 13.38 7.20
N LEU A 352 -5.05 13.14 8.49
CA LEU A 352 -6.27 13.56 9.14
C LEU A 352 -5.90 14.54 10.24
N PHE A 353 -6.42 15.75 10.14
CA PHE A 353 -6.22 16.81 11.14
C PHE A 353 -7.51 17.04 11.93
N GLN A 354 -7.36 17.48 13.17
CA GLN A 354 -8.43 18.01 14.00
C GLN A 354 -8.34 19.53 14.06
N PHE A 355 -9.47 20.22 13.94
CA PHE A 355 -9.53 21.67 14.13
C PHE A 355 -9.44 22.01 15.62
N LEU A 356 -8.43 22.80 15.99
CA LEU A 356 -8.31 23.42 17.31
C LEU A 356 -9.03 24.78 17.34
N SER A 357 -8.96 25.52 16.23
CA SER A 357 -9.59 26.82 16.06
C SER A 357 -9.98 27.03 14.59
N VAL A 358 -10.98 27.90 14.36
CA VAL A 358 -11.38 28.33 13.01
C VAL A 358 -10.62 29.60 12.58
N GLY A 359 -9.50 29.93 13.25
CA GLY A 359 -8.63 31.06 12.93
C GLY A 359 -9.18 32.44 13.33
N GLU A 360 -10.21 32.49 14.16
CA GLU A 360 -10.76 33.75 14.68
C GLU A 360 -9.80 34.38 15.71
N GLY A 361 -9.55 35.69 15.58
CA GLY A 361 -8.64 36.43 16.45
C GLY A 361 -7.15 36.14 16.23
N ASP A 362 -6.79 35.38 15.19
CA ASP A 362 -5.40 35.17 14.81
C ASP A 362 -4.90 36.34 13.96
N GLU A 363 -3.87 37.06 14.42
CA GLU A 363 -3.29 38.20 13.71
C GLU A 363 -2.35 37.72 12.58
N THR A 364 -2.92 37.07 11.57
CA THR A 364 -2.19 36.62 10.37
C THR A 364 -2.46 37.53 9.18
N ALA A 365 -1.62 37.40 8.13
CA ALA A 365 -1.78 38.13 6.90
C ALA A 365 -3.18 37.94 6.32
N THR A 366 -3.87 39.06 6.14
CA THR A 366 -5.26 39.11 5.65
C THR A 366 -5.36 40.10 4.50
N CYS A 367 -6.01 39.69 3.42
CA CYS A 367 -6.36 40.53 2.30
C CYS A 367 -7.88 40.75 2.26
N SER A 368 -8.30 41.94 1.85
CA SER A 368 -9.70 42.35 1.71
C SER A 368 -9.96 42.87 0.30
N SER A 369 -11.15 42.57 -0.24
CA SER A 369 -11.60 43.16 -1.51
C SER A 369 -11.84 44.67 -1.44
N LEU A 370 -12.02 45.26 -0.25
CA LEU A 370 -12.25 46.70 -0.06
C LEU A 370 -10.94 47.51 -0.07
N ALA A 371 -9.83 46.89 0.34
CA ALA A 371 -8.50 47.51 0.48
C ALA A 371 -7.55 47.15 -0.68
N MET A 372 -8.11 46.86 -1.85
CA MET A 372 -7.39 46.32 -3.00
C MET A 372 -6.38 47.31 -3.60
N ASP A 373 -5.10 47.13 -3.27
CA ASP A 373 -3.97 47.62 -4.06
C ASP A 373 -3.35 46.45 -4.82
N SER A 374 -3.44 46.44 -6.15
CA SER A 374 -2.91 45.37 -7.02
C SER A 374 -1.38 45.21 -6.99
N THR A 375 -0.70 46.07 -6.24
CA THR A 375 0.77 46.15 -6.14
C THR A 375 1.32 45.75 -4.77
N ASN A 376 0.48 45.63 -3.73
CA ASN A 376 0.94 45.40 -2.35
C ASN A 376 0.19 44.22 -1.70
N PHE A 377 0.86 43.07 -1.60
CA PHE A 377 0.29 41.84 -1.02
C PHE A 377 0.60 41.76 0.47
N ALA A 378 -0.37 41.35 1.29
CA ALA A 378 -0.08 41.00 2.68
C ALA A 378 0.86 39.77 2.72
N THR A 379 1.91 39.83 3.54
CA THR A 379 2.89 38.75 3.65
C THR A 379 2.85 38.06 5.01
N PHE A 380 3.14 36.75 5.06
CA PHE A 380 3.22 35.98 6.30
C PHE A 380 4.50 35.11 6.38
N PRO A 381 5.05 34.90 7.59
CA PRO A 381 6.10 33.91 7.81
C PRO A 381 5.50 32.50 7.97
N LEU A 382 6.30 31.47 7.68
CA LEU A 382 5.95 30.08 7.99
C LEU A 382 5.95 29.85 9.51
N ARG A 383 5.03 29.02 10.00
CA ARG A 383 4.89 28.68 11.42
C ARG A 383 4.49 27.21 11.60
N LYS A 384 4.73 26.64 12.81
CA LYS A 384 4.12 25.35 13.22
C LYS A 384 2.59 25.47 13.20
N LEU A 385 1.89 24.34 13.03
CA LEU A 385 0.43 24.31 13.00
C LEU A 385 -0.14 24.92 14.28
N LYS A 386 -1.10 25.84 14.14
CA LYS A 386 -1.75 26.52 15.27
C LYS A 386 -3.25 26.24 15.31
N ASN A 387 -3.88 26.18 14.15
CA ASN A 387 -5.32 25.97 14.02
C ASN A 387 -5.66 24.49 13.82
N LEU A 388 -4.70 23.68 13.40
CA LEU A 388 -4.83 22.24 13.20
C LEU A 388 -3.92 21.44 14.14
N ALA A 389 -4.38 20.29 14.60
CA ALA A 389 -3.57 19.24 15.21
C ALA A 389 -3.59 17.98 14.34
N LEU A 390 -2.48 17.27 14.22
CA LEU A 390 -2.49 15.96 13.57
C LEU A 390 -3.27 14.98 14.45
N ALA A 391 -4.31 14.35 13.90
CA ALA A 391 -5.04 13.28 14.55
C ALA A 391 -4.46 11.91 14.16
N SER A 392 -4.28 11.67 12.85
CA SER A 392 -3.67 10.45 12.34
C SER A 392 -3.15 10.63 10.91
N PHE A 393 -2.43 9.63 10.40
CA PHE A 393 -1.97 9.60 9.01
C PHE A 393 -2.11 8.20 8.42
N MET A 394 -2.25 8.13 7.10
CA MET A 394 -2.19 6.88 6.33
C MET A 394 -0.87 6.81 5.56
N PRO A 395 -0.06 5.76 5.76
CA PRO A 395 1.13 5.55 4.97
C PRO A 395 0.83 5.40 3.47
N SER A 396 1.69 5.99 2.64
CA SER A 396 1.61 5.81 1.18
C SER A 396 3.00 5.70 0.57
N LEU A 397 3.15 4.74 -0.36
CA LEU A 397 4.35 4.53 -1.16
C LEU A 397 4.39 5.44 -2.40
N SER A 398 3.29 6.12 -2.73
CA SER A 398 3.20 6.97 -3.92
C SER A 398 4.05 8.25 -3.77
N PRO A 399 4.83 8.68 -4.77
CA PRO A 399 5.18 7.95 -5.98
C PRO A 399 6.36 7.00 -5.74
N VAL A 400 6.30 5.77 -6.29
CA VAL A 400 7.47 4.87 -6.29
C VAL A 400 8.30 5.14 -7.54
N THR A 401 9.57 5.52 -7.37
CA THR A 401 10.49 5.75 -8.50
C THR A 401 11.32 4.52 -8.85
N GLN A 402 11.68 3.70 -7.85
CA GLN A 402 12.35 2.42 -8.05
C GLN A 402 12.02 1.44 -6.93
N LEU A 403 11.98 0.15 -7.27
CA LEU A 403 11.92 -0.97 -6.33
C LEU A 403 13.15 -1.86 -6.53
N LEU A 404 13.89 -2.13 -5.46
CA LEU A 404 14.95 -3.15 -5.42
C LEU A 404 14.50 -4.30 -4.51
N VAL A 405 14.90 -5.52 -4.84
CA VAL A 405 14.63 -6.71 -4.03
C VAL A 405 15.96 -7.45 -3.81
N ASP A 406 16.42 -7.50 -2.57
CA ASP A 406 17.66 -8.17 -2.16
C ASP A 406 17.60 -8.47 -0.65
N ASP A 407 18.39 -9.42 -0.17
CA ASP A 407 18.56 -9.69 1.25
C ASP A 407 19.79 -8.93 1.79
N LEU A 408 19.65 -7.60 1.96
CA LEU A 408 20.76 -6.78 2.48
C LEU A 408 20.88 -6.89 4.00
N ALA A 409 19.82 -7.33 4.69
CA ALA A 409 19.81 -7.52 6.15
C ALA A 409 20.21 -8.93 6.60
N HIS A 410 20.47 -9.86 5.67
CA HIS A 410 20.82 -11.25 5.97
C HIS A 410 19.73 -12.00 6.77
N GLU A 411 18.47 -11.69 6.51
CA GLU A 411 17.30 -12.28 7.18
C GLU A 411 16.82 -13.56 6.46
N GLN A 412 17.53 -14.01 5.40
CA GLN A 412 17.18 -15.11 4.49
C GLN A 412 15.96 -14.85 3.61
N THR A 413 15.02 -14.00 4.03
CA THR A 413 13.93 -13.50 3.20
C THR A 413 14.31 -12.16 2.59
N PRO A 414 14.32 -12.01 1.25
CA PRO A 414 14.62 -10.73 0.60
C PRO A 414 13.69 -9.61 1.07
N GLN A 415 14.26 -8.43 1.35
CA GLN A 415 13.49 -7.23 1.64
C GLN A 415 13.24 -6.47 0.33
N MET A 416 12.18 -5.66 0.31
CA MET A 416 11.95 -4.73 -0.79
C MET A 416 12.35 -3.31 -0.38
N TYR A 417 13.22 -2.67 -1.16
CA TYR A 417 13.68 -1.31 -0.95
C TYR A 417 13.01 -0.40 -1.97
N ALA A 418 11.98 0.33 -1.53
CA ALA A 418 11.21 1.23 -2.37
C ALA A 418 11.69 2.69 -2.19
N LEU A 419 12.08 3.33 -3.30
CA LEU A 419 12.34 4.76 -3.33
C LEU A 419 11.01 5.49 -3.58
N CYS A 420 10.59 6.29 -2.62
CA CYS A 420 9.25 6.87 -2.56
C CYS A 420 9.27 8.38 -2.34
N GLY A 421 8.16 9.04 -2.66
CA GLY A 421 7.91 10.43 -2.28
C GLY A 421 8.41 11.45 -3.31
N ASN A 422 8.21 12.72 -2.99
CA ASN A 422 8.57 13.86 -3.85
C ASN A 422 9.18 14.96 -2.98
N GLY A 423 10.23 15.59 -3.49
CA GLY A 423 10.84 16.76 -2.87
C GLY A 423 11.37 16.47 -1.47
N ASN A 424 11.09 17.39 -0.56
CA ASN A 424 11.43 17.32 0.86
C ASN A 424 10.66 16.25 1.65
N ARG A 425 9.70 15.56 1.03
CA ARG A 425 8.93 14.45 1.65
C ARG A 425 9.32 13.09 1.09
N SER A 426 10.44 13.03 0.38
CA SER A 426 10.98 11.80 -0.17
C SER A 426 11.49 10.86 0.92
N SER A 427 11.42 9.56 0.68
CA SER A 427 11.89 8.53 1.60
C SER A 427 12.33 7.26 0.89
N LEU A 428 13.33 6.58 1.45
CA LEU A 428 13.56 5.17 1.21
C LEU A 428 12.69 4.38 2.20
N ARG A 429 11.91 3.41 1.72
CA ARG A 429 11.12 2.51 2.55
C ARG A 429 11.57 1.08 2.38
N VAL A 430 11.92 0.44 3.50
CA VAL A 430 12.27 -0.99 3.55
C VAL A 430 11.01 -1.76 3.94
N LEU A 431 10.52 -2.58 3.02
CA LEU A 431 9.31 -3.37 3.18
C LEU A 431 9.70 -4.82 3.50
N ARG A 432 9.19 -5.31 4.62
CA ARG A 432 9.34 -6.70 5.05
C ARG A 432 7.97 -7.36 5.03
N HIS A 433 7.85 -8.50 4.37
CA HIS A 433 6.60 -9.26 4.40
C HIS A 433 6.32 -9.71 5.84
N GLY A 434 5.22 -9.25 6.41
CA GLY A 434 4.78 -9.61 7.75
C GLY A 434 4.07 -8.47 8.46
N LEU A 435 3.25 -8.84 9.45
CA LEU A 435 2.52 -7.88 10.26
C LEU A 435 3.49 -7.06 11.12
N PRO A 436 3.30 -5.74 11.22
CA PRO A 436 4.03 -4.92 12.17
C PRO A 436 3.65 -5.32 13.60
N ILE A 437 4.62 -5.26 14.50
CA ILE A 437 4.45 -5.52 15.93
C ILE A 437 4.84 -4.26 16.68
N THR A 438 4.05 -3.92 17.69
CA THR A 438 4.39 -2.88 18.67
C THR A 438 5.04 -3.55 19.88
N GLU A 439 6.26 -3.14 20.24
CA GLU A 439 6.94 -3.58 21.46
C GLU A 439 6.52 -2.66 22.62
N MET A 440 5.80 -3.20 23.60
CA MET A 440 5.30 -2.46 24.76
C MET A 440 6.34 -2.41 25.88
N ALA A 441 7.09 -3.49 26.07
CA ALA A 441 8.14 -3.58 27.07
C ALA A 441 9.14 -4.70 26.72
N ALA A 442 10.39 -4.54 27.13
CA ALA A 442 11.41 -5.58 27.09
C ALA A 442 12.16 -5.65 28.42
N SER A 443 12.54 -6.86 28.83
CA SER A 443 13.27 -7.11 30.06
C SER A 443 14.30 -8.22 29.86
N ALA A 444 15.54 -7.96 30.28
CA ALA A 444 16.61 -8.93 30.24
C ALA A 444 16.39 -10.02 31.30
N LEU A 445 16.65 -11.28 30.94
CA LEU A 445 16.51 -12.42 31.83
C LEU A 445 17.90 -12.91 32.31
N PRO A 446 17.99 -13.50 33.52
CA PRO A 446 19.27 -13.93 34.11
C PRO A 446 19.91 -15.15 33.41
N GLY A 447 19.24 -15.74 32.43
CA GLY A 447 19.72 -16.90 31.68
C GLY A 447 18.83 -17.21 30.47
N VAL A 448 19.07 -18.34 29.82
CA VAL A 448 18.28 -18.78 28.65
C VAL A 448 16.98 -19.41 29.14
N ALA A 449 15.90 -18.64 29.07
CA ALA A 449 14.56 -19.14 29.37
C ALA A 449 14.05 -20.08 28.27
N LYS A 450 13.34 -21.13 28.68
CA LYS A 450 12.78 -22.17 27.79
C LYS A 450 11.30 -21.97 27.49
N ALA A 451 10.56 -21.43 28.47
CA ALA A 451 9.11 -21.28 28.37
C ALA A 451 8.60 -20.13 29.23
N VAL A 452 7.45 -19.58 28.83
CA VAL A 452 6.76 -18.49 29.53
C VAL A 452 5.26 -18.72 29.51
N TRP A 453 4.58 -18.42 30.62
CA TRP A 453 3.13 -18.47 30.77
C TRP A 453 2.60 -17.26 31.52
N CYS A 454 1.45 -16.74 31.09
CA CYS A 454 0.72 -15.71 31.80
C CYS A 454 -0.46 -16.33 32.54
N LEU A 455 -0.67 -15.93 33.79
CA LEU A 455 -1.71 -16.47 34.66
C LEU A 455 -2.47 -15.35 35.35
N LYS A 456 -3.76 -15.56 35.51
CA LYS A 456 -4.63 -14.71 36.35
C LYS A 456 -4.48 -15.09 37.82
N GLU A 457 -4.92 -14.19 38.71
CA GLU A 457 -5.07 -14.50 40.14
C GLU A 457 -6.26 -15.43 40.36
N SER A 458 -7.42 -15.08 39.79
CA SER A 458 -8.63 -15.89 39.74
C SER A 458 -9.05 -16.14 38.29
N TYR A 459 -9.69 -17.28 38.05
CA TYR A 459 -10.14 -17.68 36.72
C TYR A 459 -11.13 -16.67 36.10
N SER A 460 -11.94 -16.01 36.94
CA SER A 460 -12.91 -15.00 36.51
C SER A 460 -12.31 -13.61 36.25
N ASP A 461 -11.05 -13.38 36.58
CA ASP A 461 -10.45 -12.05 36.42
C ASP A 461 -10.31 -11.68 34.93
N PRO A 462 -10.46 -10.40 34.58
CA PRO A 462 -10.28 -9.96 33.19
C PRO A 462 -8.80 -9.95 32.76
N TYR A 463 -7.88 -9.75 33.71
CA TYR A 463 -6.45 -9.50 33.43
C TYR A 463 -5.54 -10.54 34.08
N ASP A 464 -4.39 -10.76 33.44
CA ASP A 464 -3.31 -11.58 33.95
C ASP A 464 -2.56 -10.85 35.06
N LYS A 465 -2.17 -11.60 36.09
CA LYS A 465 -1.49 -11.09 37.28
C LYS A 465 -0.05 -11.58 37.40
N TYR A 466 0.27 -12.75 36.86
CA TYR A 466 1.60 -13.35 36.95
C TYR A 466 2.15 -13.71 35.58
N ILE A 467 3.46 -13.50 35.40
CA ILE A 467 4.24 -14.02 34.29
C ILE A 467 5.24 -15.03 34.87
N VAL A 468 5.13 -16.29 34.47
CA VAL A 468 5.97 -17.38 34.95
C VAL A 468 6.96 -17.77 33.86
N VAL A 469 8.25 -17.66 34.15
CA VAL A 469 9.36 -17.97 33.21
C VAL A 469 10.10 -19.20 33.70
N SER A 470 10.24 -20.21 32.85
CA SER A 470 10.93 -21.46 33.17
C SER A 470 12.29 -21.55 32.48
N PHE A 471 13.30 -21.98 33.23
CA PHE A 471 14.66 -22.30 32.79
C PHE A 471 14.86 -23.82 32.84
N GLU A 472 16.08 -24.31 32.54
CA GLU A 472 16.40 -25.75 32.63
C GLU A 472 16.08 -26.34 34.01
N ASP A 473 16.58 -25.70 35.07
CA ASP A 473 16.50 -26.20 36.44
C ASP A 473 15.84 -25.20 37.40
N ALA A 474 15.19 -24.15 36.89
CA ALA A 474 14.58 -23.13 37.73
C ALA A 474 13.28 -22.55 37.16
N THR A 475 12.43 -22.01 38.02
CA THR A 475 11.21 -21.27 37.64
C THR A 475 11.19 -19.92 38.35
N LEU A 476 11.05 -18.85 37.58
CA LEU A 476 10.92 -17.46 38.01
C LEU A 476 9.47 -17.01 37.86
N VAL A 477 8.96 -16.27 38.84
CA VAL A 477 7.59 -15.75 38.83
C VAL A 477 7.63 -14.26 39.02
N LEU A 478 7.04 -13.54 38.07
CA LEU A 478 6.93 -12.10 38.07
C LEU A 478 5.46 -11.73 38.27
N GLU A 479 5.19 -10.70 39.05
CA GLU A 479 3.86 -10.12 39.22
C GLU A 479 3.72 -8.86 38.38
N VAL A 480 2.56 -8.73 37.74
CA VAL A 480 2.19 -7.62 36.89
C VAL A 480 1.40 -6.62 37.74
N GLY A 481 1.98 -5.44 37.92
CA GLY A 481 1.37 -4.26 38.55
C GLY A 481 1.65 -3.02 37.69
N GLU A 482 1.90 -1.88 38.33
CA GLU A 482 2.45 -0.70 37.62
C GLU A 482 3.87 -0.95 37.09
N THR A 483 4.64 -1.74 37.82
CA THR A 483 5.93 -2.29 37.40
C THR A 483 5.93 -3.80 37.57
N VAL A 484 6.83 -4.48 36.86
CA VAL A 484 6.96 -5.94 36.92
C VAL A 484 7.98 -6.31 37.99
N GLU A 485 7.55 -7.00 39.04
CA GLU A 485 8.39 -7.36 40.19
C GLU A 485 8.47 -8.88 40.41
N GLU A 486 9.59 -9.36 40.96
CA GLU A 486 9.77 -10.78 41.27
C GLU A 486 9.05 -11.19 42.57
N VAL A 487 8.24 -12.24 42.50
CA VAL A 487 7.50 -12.77 43.66
C VAL A 487 8.14 -14.03 44.21
N SER A 488 8.46 -13.98 45.51
CA SER A 488 9.07 -15.12 46.23
C SER A 488 8.06 -16.17 46.71
N GLN A 489 6.81 -15.76 47.01
CA GLN A 489 5.78 -16.61 47.63
C GLN A 489 4.65 -16.96 46.65
N SER A 490 4.98 -17.52 45.49
CA SER A 490 3.99 -17.88 44.45
C SER A 490 3.30 -19.24 44.66
N GLY A 491 3.87 -20.10 45.50
CA GLY A 491 3.43 -21.49 45.71
C GLY A 491 4.10 -22.51 44.76
N PHE A 492 4.75 -22.03 43.70
CA PHE A 492 5.52 -22.84 42.76
C PHE A 492 6.89 -23.25 43.30
N LEU A 493 7.40 -24.38 42.83
CA LEU A 493 8.77 -24.82 43.06
C LEU A 493 9.72 -24.00 42.18
N ARG A 494 10.64 -23.28 42.81
CA ARG A 494 11.61 -22.41 42.13
C ARG A 494 12.85 -23.15 41.65
N ASP A 495 13.22 -24.24 42.32
CA ASP A 495 14.43 -25.04 42.04
C ASP A 495 14.18 -26.18 41.02
N HIS A 496 13.07 -26.09 40.29
CA HIS A 496 12.72 -27.04 39.24
C HIS A 496 12.32 -26.27 37.97
N GLY A 497 12.79 -26.73 36.82
CA GLY A 497 12.26 -26.30 35.52
C GLY A 497 10.83 -26.79 35.33
N SER A 498 9.93 -25.87 35.01
CA SER A 498 8.53 -26.18 34.72
C SER A 498 8.34 -26.56 33.25
N LEU A 499 7.60 -27.65 33.00
CA LEU A 499 7.17 -28.08 31.67
C LEU A 499 5.85 -27.41 31.26
N LEU A 500 4.95 -27.18 32.22
CA LEU A 500 3.69 -26.49 32.02
C LEU A 500 3.25 -25.85 33.34
N VAL A 501 2.70 -24.64 33.24
CA VAL A 501 2.02 -23.96 34.34
C VAL A 501 0.64 -23.52 33.87
N ALA A 502 -0.39 -23.75 34.68
CA ALA A 502 -1.77 -23.41 34.33
C ALA A 502 -2.57 -22.98 35.56
N LEU A 503 -3.64 -22.24 35.32
CA LEU A 503 -4.69 -21.92 36.28
C LEU A 503 -5.91 -22.81 36.00
N LEU A 504 -6.39 -23.51 37.01
CA LEU A 504 -7.61 -24.32 36.92
C LEU A 504 -8.85 -23.48 37.27
N GLU A 505 -10.03 -23.98 36.90
CA GLU A 505 -11.31 -23.27 37.07
C GLU A 505 -11.65 -22.94 38.54
N ASP A 506 -11.11 -23.70 39.50
CA ASP A 506 -11.31 -23.51 40.95
C ASP A 506 -10.29 -22.55 41.59
N ASP A 507 -9.66 -21.69 40.79
CA ASP A 507 -8.55 -20.78 41.16
C ASP A 507 -7.29 -21.49 41.67
N SER A 508 -7.16 -22.80 41.48
CA SER A 508 -5.94 -23.52 41.87
C SER A 508 -4.85 -23.40 40.82
N LYS A 509 -3.60 -23.23 41.28
CA LYS A 509 -2.42 -23.13 40.41
C LYS A 509 -1.81 -24.52 40.21
N LEU A 510 -1.43 -24.84 38.98
CA LEU A 510 -0.85 -26.12 38.60
C LEU A 510 0.55 -25.91 38.04
N GLN A 511 1.53 -26.69 38.52
CA GLN A 511 2.88 -26.75 37.97
C GLN A 511 3.25 -28.20 37.67
N ILE A 512 3.62 -28.47 36.43
CA ILE A 512 4.11 -29.77 35.99
C ILE A 512 5.62 -29.64 35.75
N HIS A 513 6.39 -30.55 36.32
CA HIS A 513 7.84 -30.64 36.15
C HIS A 513 8.24 -32.09 35.85
N ALA A 514 9.49 -32.33 35.47
CA ALA A 514 9.94 -33.66 35.02
C ALA A 514 9.68 -34.80 36.03
N ASN A 515 9.62 -34.50 37.33
CA ASN A 515 9.50 -35.49 38.40
C ASN A 515 8.06 -35.64 38.95
N GLY A 516 7.12 -34.79 38.53
CA GLY A 516 5.78 -34.79 39.12
C GLY A 516 4.87 -33.62 38.74
N ILE A 517 3.70 -33.62 39.36
CA ILE A 517 2.69 -32.56 39.27
C ILE A 517 2.53 -31.96 40.67
N ARG A 518 2.66 -30.64 40.76
CA ARG A 518 2.36 -29.86 41.97
C ARG A 518 1.08 -29.08 41.75
N HIS A 519 0.09 -29.35 42.58
CA HIS A 519 -1.20 -28.65 42.57
C HIS A 519 -1.30 -27.81 43.83
N VAL A 520 -1.55 -26.52 43.66
CA VAL A 520 -1.56 -25.48 44.70
C VAL A 520 -2.99 -24.93 44.78
N PRO A 521 -3.86 -25.54 45.59
CA PRO A 521 -5.22 -25.05 45.80
C PRO A 521 -5.22 -23.74 46.61
N ARG A 522 -6.25 -22.91 46.43
CA ARG A 522 -6.38 -21.63 47.14
C ARG A 522 -6.61 -21.80 48.66
N PHE A 523 -7.41 -22.80 49.04
CA PHE A 523 -7.84 -23.02 50.43
C PHE A 523 -7.44 -24.38 51.02
N GLN A 524 -6.87 -25.27 50.20
CA GLN A 524 -6.46 -26.61 50.62
C GLN A 524 -4.93 -26.74 50.61
N PRO A 525 -4.36 -27.70 51.35
CA PRO A 525 -2.92 -27.96 51.30
C PRO A 525 -2.43 -28.28 49.89
N VAL A 526 -1.20 -27.86 49.57
CA VAL A 526 -0.53 -28.22 48.32
C VAL A 526 -0.43 -29.74 48.20
N THR A 527 -0.82 -30.28 47.05
CA THR A 527 -0.70 -31.71 46.74
C THR A 527 0.38 -31.94 45.70
N GLU A 528 1.09 -33.05 45.82
CA GLU A 528 2.19 -33.41 44.92
C GLU A 528 2.02 -34.85 44.46
N TRP A 529 1.89 -35.03 43.15
CA TRP A 529 1.90 -36.33 42.49
C TRP A 529 3.31 -36.60 41.97
N LYS A 530 3.90 -37.73 42.34
CA LYS A 530 5.25 -38.12 41.91
C LYS A 530 5.18 -39.14 40.80
N ALA A 531 6.03 -38.97 39.80
CA ALA A 531 6.13 -39.91 38.70
C ALA A 531 6.45 -41.34 39.21
N PRO A 532 5.77 -42.39 38.73
CA PRO A 532 5.98 -43.76 39.19
C PRO A 532 7.41 -44.26 38.91
N GLY A 533 8.09 -44.75 39.94
CA GLY A 533 9.42 -45.36 39.81
C GLY A 533 10.52 -44.33 39.50
N LYS A 534 11.30 -44.59 38.45
CA LYS A 534 12.35 -43.67 37.94
C LYS A 534 11.95 -43.02 36.60
N LYS A 535 10.68 -43.11 36.20
CA LYS A 535 10.19 -42.47 34.97
C LYS A 535 10.09 -40.96 35.18
N VAL A 536 10.32 -40.21 34.10
CA VAL A 536 10.12 -38.76 34.06
C VAL A 536 8.96 -38.42 33.15
N ILE A 537 8.31 -37.29 33.40
CA ILE A 537 7.30 -36.71 32.51
C ILE A 537 8.03 -36.06 31.33
N GLU A 538 7.70 -36.48 30.11
CA GLU A 538 8.31 -35.94 28.88
C GLU A 538 7.44 -34.89 28.20
N ARG A 539 6.13 -35.15 28.09
CA ARG A 539 5.14 -34.22 27.52
C ARG A 539 3.94 -34.09 28.43
N CYS A 540 3.31 -32.93 28.42
CA CYS A 540 2.10 -32.65 29.18
C CYS A 540 1.21 -31.65 28.45
N ALA A 541 -0.08 -31.70 28.73
CA ALA A 541 -1.08 -30.74 28.29
C ALA A 541 -2.13 -30.55 29.39
N ALA A 542 -2.65 -29.33 29.52
CA ALA A 542 -3.70 -29.02 30.48
C ALA A 542 -4.68 -28.00 29.90
N ASN A 543 -5.92 -28.04 30.38
CA ASN A 543 -6.91 -26.98 30.23
C ASN A 543 -7.47 -26.60 31.62
N SER A 544 -8.57 -25.86 31.68
CA SER A 544 -9.16 -25.39 32.94
C SER A 544 -9.60 -26.50 33.91
N ARG A 545 -9.80 -27.74 33.44
CA ARG A 545 -10.30 -28.86 34.28
C ARG A 545 -9.60 -30.20 34.06
N GLN A 546 -8.79 -30.34 33.02
CA GLN A 546 -8.19 -31.60 32.58
C GLN A 546 -6.69 -31.46 32.48
N VAL A 547 -5.97 -32.51 32.89
CA VAL A 547 -4.51 -32.59 32.80
C VAL A 547 -4.14 -33.94 32.23
N VAL A 548 -3.28 -33.95 31.21
CA VAL A 548 -2.71 -35.17 30.67
C VAL A 548 -1.19 -35.06 30.68
N ILE A 549 -0.53 -36.14 31.08
CA ILE A 549 0.92 -36.29 31.02
C ILE A 549 1.27 -37.56 30.25
N SER A 550 2.46 -37.56 29.65
CA SER A 550 3.12 -38.75 29.15
C SER A 550 4.43 -38.97 29.91
N LEU A 551 4.67 -40.21 30.27
CA LEU A 551 5.90 -40.66 30.90
C LEU A 551 6.85 -41.25 29.85
N ALA A 552 8.14 -41.20 30.16
CA ALA A 552 9.17 -41.91 29.40
C ALA A 552 8.74 -43.38 29.16
N GLY A 553 8.75 -43.78 27.88
CA GLY A 553 8.28 -45.09 27.42
C GLY A 553 6.85 -45.13 26.86
N GLY A 554 6.17 -43.99 26.69
CA GLY A 554 4.91 -43.92 25.93
C GLY A 554 3.61 -44.12 26.73
N GLU A 555 3.71 -44.14 28.06
CA GLU A 555 2.56 -44.27 28.96
C GLU A 555 1.90 -42.90 29.20
N VAL A 556 0.62 -42.77 28.87
CA VAL A 556 -0.19 -41.56 29.03
C VAL A 556 -1.11 -41.69 30.23
N ILE A 557 -1.16 -40.68 31.10
CA ILE A 557 -2.01 -40.63 32.30
C ILE A 557 -2.93 -39.41 32.23
N TYR A 558 -4.23 -39.63 32.42
CA TYR A 558 -5.27 -38.60 32.39
C TYR A 558 -5.79 -38.28 33.80
N PHE A 559 -5.81 -36.99 34.14
CA PHE A 559 -6.36 -36.45 35.38
C PHE A 559 -7.47 -35.44 35.10
N GLU A 560 -8.40 -35.33 36.03
CA GLU A 560 -9.52 -34.40 35.94
C GLU A 560 -9.83 -33.78 37.30
N LEU A 561 -10.14 -32.48 37.29
CA LEU A 561 -10.51 -31.72 38.47
C LEU A 561 -11.90 -32.12 38.97
N GLY A 562 -11.94 -32.69 40.16
CA GLY A 562 -13.16 -33.08 40.87
C GLY A 562 -13.96 -31.87 41.36
N GLN A 563 -15.23 -32.11 41.72
CA GLN A 563 -16.09 -31.06 42.29
C GLN A 563 -15.60 -30.57 43.68
N SER A 564 -14.84 -31.41 44.39
CA SER A 564 -14.19 -31.09 45.67
C SER A 564 -12.88 -30.31 45.52
N GLY A 565 -12.45 -29.99 44.28
CA GLY A 565 -11.18 -29.33 43.99
C GLY A 565 -9.97 -30.26 44.01
N GLU A 566 -10.16 -31.59 44.06
CA GLU A 566 -9.06 -32.56 43.99
C GLU A 566 -8.73 -32.95 42.54
N LEU A 567 -7.44 -33.08 42.22
CA LEU A 567 -7.01 -33.54 40.90
C LEU A 567 -6.96 -35.08 40.88
N ALA A 568 -7.98 -35.71 40.30
CA ALA A 568 -8.16 -37.17 40.35
C ALA A 568 -7.65 -37.86 39.07
N GLU A 569 -6.87 -38.93 39.23
CA GLU A 569 -6.48 -39.81 38.12
C GLU A 569 -7.71 -40.58 37.59
N LYS A 570 -7.98 -40.46 36.29
CA LYS A 570 -9.14 -41.10 35.63
C LYS A 570 -8.79 -42.31 34.79
N GLY A 571 -7.56 -42.40 34.29
CA GLY A 571 -7.11 -43.56 33.54
C GLY A 571 -5.67 -43.47 33.03
N LYS A 572 -5.13 -44.62 32.61
CA LYS A 572 -3.82 -44.78 31.98
C LYS A 572 -3.93 -45.53 30.66
N LEU A 573 -3.10 -45.16 29.69
CA LEU A 573 -3.02 -45.78 28.38
C LEU A 573 -1.56 -45.96 27.98
N ASP A 574 -1.17 -47.16 27.58
CA ASP A 574 0.13 -47.42 26.94
C ASP A 574 -0.06 -47.45 25.42
N LEU A 575 0.63 -46.55 24.71
CA LEU A 575 0.54 -46.42 23.26
C LEU A 575 1.51 -47.34 22.51
N GLY A 576 2.49 -47.95 23.21
CA GLY A 576 3.53 -48.78 22.60
C GLY A 576 4.59 -48.02 21.79
N PHE A 577 4.43 -46.69 21.65
CA PHE A 577 5.38 -45.79 21.01
C PHE A 577 5.63 -44.59 21.92
N GLU A 578 6.82 -44.01 21.82
CA GLU A 578 7.12 -42.74 22.51
C GLU A 578 6.22 -41.62 21.98
N VAL A 579 5.87 -40.70 22.88
CA VAL A 579 4.97 -39.57 22.60
C VAL A 579 5.79 -38.33 22.29
N CYS A 580 5.66 -37.80 21.07
CA CYS A 580 6.35 -36.58 20.64
C CYS A 580 5.67 -35.32 21.16
N SER A 581 4.33 -35.30 21.16
CA SER A 581 3.54 -34.10 21.43
C SER A 581 2.16 -34.46 21.96
N LEU A 582 1.62 -33.64 22.86
CA LEU A 582 0.28 -33.78 23.43
C LEU A 582 -0.42 -32.42 23.44
N ASP A 583 -1.74 -32.44 23.24
CA ASP A 583 -2.54 -31.24 23.45
C ASP A 583 -4.00 -31.53 23.79
N LEU A 584 -4.59 -30.61 24.54
CA LEU A 584 -6.00 -30.60 24.97
C LEU A 584 -6.65 -29.29 24.53
N GLY A 585 -7.84 -29.39 23.94
CA GLY A 585 -8.65 -28.20 23.64
C GLY A 585 -9.19 -27.54 24.91
N GLU A 586 -9.58 -26.27 24.77
CA GLU A 586 -10.27 -25.53 25.82
C GLU A 586 -11.63 -26.16 26.14
N VAL A 587 -12.03 -26.14 27.42
CA VAL A 587 -13.35 -26.63 27.84
C VAL A 587 -14.42 -25.63 27.37
N PRO A 588 -15.39 -26.05 26.54
CA PRO A 588 -16.46 -25.15 26.11
C PRO A 588 -17.35 -24.73 27.29
N GLU A 589 -17.90 -23.53 27.23
CA GLU A 589 -18.85 -23.06 28.26
C GLU A 589 -20.01 -24.05 28.46
N GLY A 590 -20.34 -24.34 29.72
CA GLY A 590 -21.37 -25.30 30.10
C GLY A 590 -20.98 -26.78 29.98
N ARG A 591 -19.78 -27.11 29.50
CA ARG A 591 -19.23 -28.48 29.52
C ARG A 591 -18.25 -28.63 30.68
N GLN A 592 -18.12 -29.86 31.19
CA GLN A 592 -17.14 -30.19 32.24
C GLN A 592 -15.79 -30.67 31.69
N ARG A 593 -15.73 -30.97 30.40
CA ARG A 593 -14.54 -31.54 29.76
C ARG A 593 -14.55 -31.22 28.27
N PHE A 594 -13.36 -31.14 27.71
CA PHE A 594 -13.16 -31.25 26.28
C PHE A 594 -13.07 -32.74 25.89
N GLN A 595 -13.79 -33.14 24.83
CA GLN A 595 -14.07 -34.55 24.51
C GLN A 595 -12.89 -35.31 23.91
N PHE A 596 -11.88 -34.59 23.40
CA PHE A 596 -10.82 -35.17 22.60
C PHE A 596 -9.43 -34.80 23.12
N MET A 597 -8.47 -35.66 22.88
CA MET A 597 -7.05 -35.38 23.05
C MET A 597 -6.31 -35.73 21.77
N ALA A 598 -5.40 -34.86 21.36
CA ALA A 598 -4.50 -35.13 20.25
C ALA A 598 -3.16 -35.64 20.78
N VAL A 599 -2.69 -36.77 20.23
CA VAL A 599 -1.41 -37.39 20.59
C VAL A 599 -0.56 -37.60 19.35
N GLY A 600 0.62 -37.00 19.33
CA GLY A 600 1.64 -37.24 18.30
C GLY A 600 2.64 -38.27 18.79
N SER A 601 2.94 -39.26 17.96
CA SER A 601 3.81 -40.38 18.28
C SER A 601 5.03 -40.43 17.36
N TRP A 602 6.10 -41.09 17.81
CA TRP A 602 7.36 -41.25 17.05
C TRP A 602 7.21 -42.09 15.78
N ASP A 603 6.06 -42.74 15.57
CA ASP A 603 5.73 -43.46 14.33
C ASP A 603 5.22 -42.55 13.19
N ASN A 604 5.44 -41.23 13.31
CA ASN A 604 4.97 -40.20 12.36
C ASN A 604 3.45 -40.17 12.22
N THR A 605 2.71 -40.40 13.30
CA THR A 605 1.25 -40.28 13.28
C THR A 605 0.71 -39.39 14.40
N VAL A 606 -0.43 -38.75 14.13
CA VAL A 606 -1.25 -38.08 15.13
C VAL A 606 -2.56 -38.82 15.29
N ARG A 607 -2.91 -39.13 16.54
CA ARG A 607 -4.12 -39.86 16.93
C ARG A 607 -5.04 -38.93 17.72
N ILE A 608 -6.33 -38.96 17.41
CA ILE A 608 -7.36 -38.32 18.24
C ILE A 608 -8.02 -39.38 19.11
N LEU A 609 -7.90 -39.24 20.42
CA LEU A 609 -8.47 -40.13 21.42
C LEU A 609 -9.63 -39.45 22.14
N SER A 610 -10.67 -40.21 22.49
CA SER A 610 -11.78 -39.69 23.29
C SER A 610 -11.45 -39.67 24.79
N LEU A 611 -11.90 -38.61 25.46
CA LEU A 611 -11.85 -38.44 26.91
C LEU A 611 -13.23 -38.54 27.56
N ASP A 612 -14.24 -38.99 26.80
CA ASP A 612 -15.56 -39.25 27.36
C ASP A 612 -15.51 -40.50 28.26
N PRO A 613 -16.13 -40.48 29.45
CA PRO A 613 -16.08 -41.61 30.39
C PRO A 613 -16.58 -42.94 29.80
N ASN A 614 -17.52 -42.89 28.86
CA ASN A 614 -18.10 -44.07 28.23
C ASN A 614 -17.20 -44.70 27.17
N ASP A 615 -16.19 -43.97 26.67
CA ASP A 615 -15.37 -44.36 25.53
C ASP A 615 -13.91 -43.90 25.71
N LEU A 616 -13.46 -43.89 26.97
CA LEU A 616 -12.18 -43.32 27.38
C LEU A 616 -11.03 -44.01 26.64
N PHE A 617 -10.15 -43.18 26.06
CA PHE A 617 -9.00 -43.56 25.23
C PHE A 617 -9.31 -44.28 23.92
N ARG A 618 -10.59 -44.38 23.51
CA ARG A 618 -10.88 -44.93 22.18
C ARG A 618 -10.36 -44.00 21.10
N GLN A 619 -9.56 -44.56 20.20
CA GLN A 619 -9.06 -43.88 19.02
C GLN A 619 -10.23 -43.60 18.06
N LYS A 620 -10.42 -42.32 17.74
CA LYS A 620 -11.44 -41.86 16.78
C LYS A 620 -10.89 -41.69 15.38
N SER A 621 -9.69 -41.11 15.26
CA SER A 621 -9.04 -40.87 13.97
C SER A 621 -7.52 -40.92 14.08
N THR A 622 -6.85 -41.11 12.94
CA THR A 622 -5.40 -41.14 12.81
C THR A 622 -4.99 -40.44 11.53
N LEU A 623 -3.94 -39.64 11.61
CA LEU A 623 -3.35 -38.92 10.48
C LEU A 623 -1.86 -39.28 10.39
N ALA A 624 -1.42 -39.74 9.21
CA ALA A 624 0.00 -39.92 8.93
C ALA A 624 0.64 -38.58 8.56
N LEU A 625 1.86 -38.36 9.06
CA LEU A 625 2.63 -37.14 8.88
C LEU A 625 3.89 -37.40 8.06
N THR A 626 4.46 -36.33 7.50
CA THR A 626 5.72 -36.39 6.75
C THR A 626 6.96 -36.35 7.66
N SER A 627 6.78 -35.97 8.93
CA SER A 627 7.81 -35.85 9.96
C SER A 627 7.14 -35.98 11.33
N HIS A 628 7.93 -36.13 12.40
CA HIS A 628 7.41 -36.13 13.77
C HIS A 628 6.67 -34.83 14.10
N ALA A 629 5.58 -34.94 14.86
CA ALA A 629 4.83 -33.81 15.38
C ALA A 629 5.58 -33.20 16.58
N HIS A 630 6.14 -32.01 16.39
CA HIS A 630 6.82 -31.25 17.43
C HIS A 630 5.82 -30.67 18.44
N THR A 631 4.73 -30.08 17.95
CA THR A 631 3.65 -29.52 18.78
C THR A 631 2.28 -29.73 18.14
N LEU A 632 1.24 -29.77 18.98
CA LEU A 632 -0.15 -29.89 18.58
C LEU A 632 -0.95 -28.75 19.21
N CYS A 633 -1.98 -28.26 18.53
CA CYS A 633 -2.88 -27.25 19.06
C CYS A 633 -4.31 -27.45 18.53
N LEU A 634 -5.21 -27.85 19.43
CA LEU A 634 -6.65 -27.93 19.27
C LEU A 634 -7.27 -26.59 19.66
N ALA A 635 -7.83 -25.87 18.69
CA ALA A 635 -8.44 -24.58 18.95
C ALA A 635 -9.80 -24.45 18.26
N GLN A 636 -10.75 -23.85 18.96
CA GLN A 636 -11.99 -23.38 18.36
C GLN A 636 -11.74 -21.99 17.77
N LEU A 637 -11.73 -21.92 16.44
CA LEU A 637 -11.55 -20.68 15.70
C LEU A 637 -12.87 -20.29 15.04
N GLN A 638 -12.95 -19.06 14.54
CA GLN A 638 -14.08 -18.63 13.72
C GLN A 638 -14.18 -19.49 12.45
N ASN A 639 -15.37 -19.65 11.89
CA ASN A 639 -15.58 -20.40 10.65
C ASN A 639 -15.67 -19.45 9.44
N GLU A 640 -15.09 -19.85 8.31
CA GLU A 640 -15.09 -19.07 7.05
C GLU A 640 -16.51 -19.00 6.41
N SER A 641 -17.45 -19.87 6.81
CA SER A 641 -18.72 -20.09 6.09
C SER A 641 -19.98 -19.42 6.68
N SER A 642 -19.90 -18.48 7.63
CA SER A 642 -21.10 -17.81 8.15
C SER A 642 -21.42 -16.50 7.44
N THR A 643 -22.59 -16.46 6.80
CA THR A 643 -23.31 -15.22 6.52
C THR A 643 -23.72 -14.52 7.83
N SER A 644 -23.82 -13.21 7.76
CA SER A 644 -23.79 -12.20 8.84
C SER A 644 -24.95 -12.16 9.86
N ASP A 645 -25.76 -13.22 10.04
CA ASP A 645 -27.03 -13.08 10.79
C ASP A 645 -27.08 -13.73 12.18
N SER A 646 -25.96 -14.18 12.75
CA SER A 646 -25.91 -14.58 14.16
C SER A 646 -24.53 -14.34 14.78
N GLU A 647 -24.42 -13.30 15.62
CA GLU A 647 -23.22 -12.98 16.40
C GLU A 647 -22.81 -14.12 17.37
N ASN A 648 -23.69 -15.11 17.58
CA ASN A 648 -23.37 -16.34 18.26
C ASN A 648 -23.53 -17.55 17.31
N SER A 649 -22.48 -18.37 17.22
CA SER A 649 -22.45 -19.75 16.68
C SER A 649 -22.09 -20.00 15.20
N SER A 650 -20.82 -19.78 14.83
CA SER A 650 -20.12 -20.83 14.06
C SER A 650 -18.61 -20.82 14.35
N GLN A 651 -18.25 -21.32 15.53
CA GLN A 651 -16.85 -21.70 15.78
C GLN A 651 -16.62 -23.09 15.19
N ALA A 652 -15.51 -23.27 14.48
CA ALA A 652 -15.05 -24.57 13.98
C ALA A 652 -13.85 -25.05 14.78
N LEU A 653 -13.76 -26.36 15.01
CA LEU A 653 -12.65 -26.97 15.73
C LEU A 653 -11.53 -27.30 14.75
N PHE A 654 -10.32 -26.81 15.01
CA PHE A 654 -9.14 -27.06 14.20
C PHE A 654 -8.09 -27.82 14.99
N LEU A 655 -7.38 -28.73 14.32
CA LEU A 655 -6.12 -29.30 14.76
C LEU A 655 -4.99 -28.70 13.96
N SER A 656 -4.15 -27.91 14.62
CA SER A 656 -2.88 -27.44 14.09
C SER A 656 -1.75 -28.36 14.56
N ILE A 657 -0.87 -28.74 13.64
CA ILE A 657 0.22 -29.69 13.83
C ILE A 657 1.50 -29.02 13.36
N GLY A 658 2.40 -28.77 14.28
CA GLY A 658 3.73 -28.27 13.99
C GLY A 658 4.70 -29.45 13.85
N LEU A 659 5.39 -29.56 12.73
CA LEU A 659 6.33 -30.65 12.45
C LEU A 659 7.79 -30.23 12.72
N ASP A 660 8.65 -31.22 13.00
CA ASP A 660 10.09 -31.00 13.22
C ASP A 660 10.81 -30.44 11.98
N ASN A 661 10.30 -30.73 10.78
CA ASN A 661 10.85 -30.21 9.53
C ASN A 661 10.38 -28.79 9.17
N GLY A 662 9.71 -28.09 10.10
CA GLY A 662 9.30 -26.70 9.89
C GLY A 662 7.97 -26.50 9.16
N VAL A 663 7.24 -27.58 8.90
CA VAL A 663 5.92 -27.52 8.27
C VAL A 663 4.82 -27.39 9.32
N LEU A 664 3.90 -26.45 9.12
CA LEU A 664 2.62 -26.37 9.80
C LEU A 664 1.56 -27.07 8.95
N GLN A 665 0.84 -28.03 9.55
CA GLN A 665 -0.33 -28.65 8.95
C GLN A 665 -1.56 -28.34 9.79
N GLN A 666 -2.65 -27.89 9.17
CA GLN A 666 -3.92 -27.60 9.83
C GLN A 666 -5.03 -28.41 9.22
N SER A 667 -5.87 -29.02 10.04
CA SER A 667 -7.04 -29.79 9.59
C SER A 667 -8.27 -29.41 10.39
N LEU A 668 -9.44 -29.45 9.75
CA LEU A 668 -10.72 -29.24 10.41
C LEU A 668 -11.17 -30.55 11.08
N ILE A 669 -11.65 -30.45 12.31
CA ILE A 669 -12.19 -31.58 13.07
C ILE A 669 -13.72 -31.45 13.13
N ASP A 670 -14.42 -32.52 12.77
CA ASP A 670 -15.83 -32.66 13.10
C ASP A 670 -15.99 -32.84 14.62
N PRO A 671 -16.70 -31.93 15.33
CA PRO A 671 -16.83 -31.98 16.79
C PRO A 671 -17.60 -33.21 17.30
N ILE A 672 -18.30 -33.95 16.43
CA ILE A 672 -19.06 -35.15 16.80
C ILE A 672 -18.25 -36.41 16.46
N THR A 673 -17.78 -36.54 15.22
CA THR A 673 -17.13 -37.77 14.75
C THR A 673 -15.62 -37.79 14.99
N ALA A 674 -15.01 -36.63 15.26
CA ALA A 674 -13.56 -36.42 15.30
C ALA A 674 -12.83 -36.83 14.00
N THR A 675 -13.54 -36.82 12.87
CA THR A 675 -12.94 -37.00 11.55
C THR A 675 -12.19 -35.74 11.12
N LEU A 676 -11.05 -35.94 10.45
CA LEU A 676 -10.19 -34.86 9.97
C LEU A 676 -10.49 -34.60 8.50
N SER A 677 -10.74 -33.33 8.15
CA SER A 677 -10.99 -32.88 6.77
C SER A 677 -10.22 -31.59 6.45
N ASN A 678 -10.21 -31.20 5.18
CA ASN A 678 -9.65 -29.92 4.70
C ASN A 678 -8.21 -29.62 5.17
N SER A 679 -7.34 -30.63 5.11
CA SER A 679 -5.94 -30.47 5.54
C SER A 679 -5.19 -29.48 4.62
N ARG A 680 -4.60 -28.43 5.22
CA ARG A 680 -3.72 -27.45 4.56
C ARG A 680 -2.34 -27.53 5.21
N SER A 681 -1.28 -27.39 4.42
CA SER A 681 0.11 -27.43 4.91
C SER A 681 0.90 -26.24 4.38
N ARG A 682 1.76 -25.65 5.22
CA ARG A 682 2.67 -24.55 4.83
C ARG A 682 4.02 -24.73 5.52
N PHE A 683 5.11 -24.54 4.78
CA PHE A 683 6.44 -24.45 5.36
C PHE A 683 6.63 -23.07 6.00
N LEU A 684 6.94 -23.02 7.29
CA LEU A 684 7.07 -21.77 8.05
C LEU A 684 8.53 -21.34 8.25
N GLY A 685 9.47 -22.28 8.19
CA GLY A 685 10.86 -22.03 8.52
C GLY A 685 11.65 -23.31 8.71
N THR A 686 12.96 -23.19 8.93
CA THR A 686 13.86 -24.36 9.07
C THR A 686 13.83 -25.00 10.46
N ASN A 687 13.32 -24.30 11.47
CA ASN A 687 13.22 -24.80 12.84
C ASN A 687 11.91 -25.56 13.06
N PRO A 688 11.86 -26.51 14.02
CA PRO A 688 10.62 -27.15 14.43
C PRO A 688 9.52 -26.15 14.79
N VAL A 689 8.28 -26.42 14.36
CA VAL A 689 7.15 -25.50 14.59
C VAL A 689 6.58 -25.70 15.99
N LYS A 690 6.53 -24.62 16.77
CA LYS A 690 5.84 -24.56 18.08
C LYS A 690 4.53 -23.79 17.96
N LEU A 691 3.48 -24.26 18.60
CA LEU A 691 2.13 -23.68 18.49
C LEU A 691 1.62 -23.17 19.84
N PHE A 692 1.03 -21.97 19.83
CA PHE A 692 0.49 -21.31 21.01
C PHE A 692 -0.89 -20.71 20.72
N ARG A 693 -1.80 -20.81 21.69
CA ARG A 693 -3.10 -20.14 21.64
C ARG A 693 -2.91 -18.70 22.10
N VAL A 694 -3.33 -17.74 21.28
CA VAL A 694 -3.26 -16.30 21.58
C VAL A 694 -4.57 -15.62 21.24
N ALA A 695 -4.80 -14.44 21.80
CA ALA A 695 -5.92 -13.58 21.43
C ALA A 695 -5.40 -12.37 20.65
N VAL A 696 -6.09 -12.02 19.56
CA VAL A 696 -5.80 -10.82 18.76
C VAL A 696 -7.12 -10.10 18.51
N GLU A 697 -7.21 -8.82 18.86
CA GLU A 697 -8.47 -8.05 18.87
C GLU A 697 -9.63 -8.79 19.59
N GLY A 698 -9.31 -9.48 20.69
CA GLY A 698 -10.28 -10.29 21.46
C GLY A 698 -10.73 -11.58 20.78
N LYS A 699 -10.22 -11.92 19.59
CA LYS A 699 -10.54 -13.17 18.87
C LYS A 699 -9.44 -14.23 19.06
N ARG A 700 -9.87 -15.48 19.22
CA ARG A 700 -8.98 -16.65 19.32
C ARG A 700 -8.17 -16.82 18.02
N SER A 701 -6.86 -16.93 18.17
CA SER A 701 -5.88 -17.06 17.09
C SER A 701 -4.79 -18.06 17.48
N ILE A 702 -3.99 -18.50 16.50
CA ILE A 702 -2.88 -19.44 16.73
C ILE A 702 -1.58 -18.79 16.31
N LEU A 703 -0.62 -18.70 17.22
CA LEU A 703 0.75 -18.27 16.97
C LEU A 703 1.62 -19.51 16.73
N ALA A 704 2.33 -19.54 15.60
CA ALA A 704 3.26 -20.58 15.21
C ALA A 704 4.69 -20.02 15.15
N LEU A 705 5.60 -20.55 15.96
CA LEU A 705 7.00 -20.12 16.01
C LEU A 705 7.90 -21.16 15.31
N SER A 706 8.75 -20.70 14.39
CA SER A 706 9.79 -21.50 13.72
C SER A 706 11.05 -20.63 13.57
N SER A 707 11.67 -20.54 12.38
CA SER A 707 12.71 -19.54 12.10
C SER A 707 12.14 -18.12 12.00
N ARG A 708 10.83 -18.01 11.75
CA ARG A 708 10.03 -16.79 11.89
C ARG A 708 8.79 -17.08 12.74
N ALA A 709 8.25 -16.05 13.37
CA ALA A 709 6.94 -16.13 14.02
C ALA A 709 5.83 -15.91 12.98
N TRP A 710 4.75 -16.69 13.05
CA TRP A 710 3.61 -16.65 12.16
C TRP A 710 2.32 -16.64 12.99
N ILE A 711 1.31 -15.92 12.54
CA ILE A 711 0.03 -15.87 13.23
C ILE A 711 -1.11 -16.23 12.28
N SER A 712 -1.98 -17.12 12.75
CA SER A 712 -3.21 -17.55 12.10
C SER A 712 -4.39 -16.86 12.79
N TYR A 713 -5.02 -15.91 12.11
CA TYR A 713 -6.09 -15.07 12.65
C TYR A 713 -7.21 -14.88 11.63
N PHE A 714 -8.35 -14.34 12.10
CA PHE A 714 -9.47 -13.97 11.24
C PHE A 714 -9.55 -12.45 11.11
N HIS A 715 -9.42 -11.98 9.87
CA HIS A 715 -9.67 -10.60 9.53
C HIS A 715 -10.87 -10.54 8.59
N GLN A 716 -11.89 -9.78 9.00
CA GLN A 716 -13.20 -9.82 8.38
C GLN A 716 -13.78 -11.25 8.40
N THR A 717 -14.11 -11.83 7.24
CA THR A 717 -14.64 -13.20 7.11
C THR A 717 -13.58 -14.23 6.71
N ARG A 718 -12.33 -13.80 6.51
CA ARG A 718 -11.27 -14.65 5.96
C ARG A 718 -10.22 -14.97 7.01
N ARG A 719 -9.73 -16.20 6.96
CA ARG A 719 -8.56 -16.63 7.73
C ARG A 719 -7.27 -16.24 7.01
N HIS A 720 -6.34 -15.68 7.76
CA HIS A 720 -5.02 -15.30 7.29
C HIS A 720 -3.95 -16.04 8.09
N LEU A 721 -2.90 -16.49 7.41
CA LEU A 721 -1.66 -16.99 8.02
C LEU A 721 -0.51 -16.13 7.53
N THR A 722 -0.09 -15.18 8.36
CA THR A 722 0.92 -14.17 8.02
C THR A 722 2.11 -14.27 8.96
N PRO A 723 3.33 -13.99 8.47
CA PRO A 723 4.47 -13.90 9.35
C PRO A 723 4.39 -12.60 10.15
N LEU A 724 5.05 -12.57 11.30
CA LEU A 724 5.26 -11.37 12.09
C LEU A 724 6.62 -10.76 11.73
N SER A 725 6.69 -9.43 11.70
CA SER A 725 7.94 -8.70 11.48
C SER A 725 8.69 -8.48 12.79
N CYS A 726 9.13 -9.55 13.42
CA CYS A 726 9.99 -9.52 14.59
C CYS A 726 11.20 -10.46 14.44
N GLU A 727 12.09 -10.39 15.42
CA GLU A 727 13.18 -11.35 15.56
C GLU A 727 12.68 -12.75 15.92
N LEU A 728 13.62 -13.69 16.03
CA LEU A 728 13.31 -15.08 16.38
C LEU A 728 12.79 -15.19 17.82
N LEU A 729 11.56 -15.70 17.95
CA LEU A 729 10.92 -15.98 19.23
C LEU A 729 10.98 -17.48 19.54
N SER A 730 11.35 -17.82 20.78
CA SER A 730 11.56 -19.21 21.22
C SER A 730 10.34 -19.83 21.90
N HIS A 731 9.51 -19.02 22.58
CA HIS A 731 8.27 -19.38 23.24
C HIS A 731 7.37 -18.14 23.37
N ALA A 732 6.05 -18.34 23.53
CA ALA A 732 5.12 -17.25 23.77
C ALA A 732 3.91 -17.68 24.62
N SER A 733 3.22 -16.70 25.20
CA SER A 733 1.95 -16.86 25.90
C SER A 733 1.04 -15.68 25.60
N SER A 734 -0.27 -15.93 25.52
CA SER A 734 -1.27 -14.85 25.51
C SER A 734 -1.12 -14.03 26.79
N PHE A 735 -1.29 -12.71 26.68
CA PHE A 735 -1.20 -11.77 27.79
C PHE A 735 -2.32 -10.74 27.71
N ASN A 736 -2.98 -10.46 28.82
CA ASN A 736 -4.02 -9.45 28.88
C ASN A 736 -3.84 -8.60 30.13
N SER A 737 -3.69 -7.29 29.95
CA SER A 737 -3.62 -6.32 31.04
C SER A 737 -4.39 -5.06 30.67
N GLU A 738 -4.62 -4.18 31.65
CA GLU A 738 -5.29 -2.89 31.41
C GLU A 738 -4.51 -2.02 30.41
N GLN A 739 -3.18 -2.05 30.46
CA GLN A 739 -2.29 -1.27 29.59
C GLN A 739 -2.09 -1.92 28.21
N CYS A 740 -2.31 -3.23 28.10
CA CYS A 740 -2.05 -4.01 26.90
C CYS A 740 -3.14 -5.08 26.73
N PRO A 741 -4.31 -4.71 26.18
CA PRO A 741 -5.38 -5.66 25.88
C PRO A 741 -5.02 -6.56 24.70
N GLY A 742 -5.07 -7.88 24.87
CA GLY A 742 -4.76 -8.84 23.80
C GLY A 742 -3.28 -8.86 23.37
N GLY A 743 -2.36 -8.64 24.32
CA GLY A 743 -0.93 -8.74 24.10
C GLY A 743 -0.40 -10.17 24.05
N ILE A 744 0.89 -10.29 23.72
CA ILE A 744 1.66 -11.53 23.68
C ILE A 744 2.95 -11.31 24.45
N VAL A 745 3.19 -12.13 25.47
CA VAL A 745 4.50 -12.21 26.12
C VAL A 745 5.32 -13.25 25.39
N ALA A 746 6.48 -12.88 24.88
CA ALA A 746 7.36 -13.75 24.11
C ALA A 746 8.79 -13.77 24.66
N LEU A 747 9.47 -14.89 24.46
CA LEU A 747 10.89 -15.03 24.76
C LEU A 747 11.70 -14.87 23.47
N ALA A 748 12.65 -13.94 23.48
CA ALA A 748 13.62 -13.70 22.43
C ALA A 748 15.04 -14.11 22.90
N ASN A 749 16.04 -13.93 22.05
CA ASN A 749 17.43 -14.27 22.40
C ASN A 749 18.02 -13.32 23.46
N ASP A 750 17.55 -12.08 23.49
CA ASP A 750 18.02 -10.99 24.37
C ASP A 750 17.22 -10.90 25.69
N GLY A 751 16.06 -11.56 25.80
CA GLY A 751 15.25 -11.56 27.01
C GLY A 751 13.77 -11.86 26.78
N MET A 752 12.92 -11.27 27.61
CA MET A 752 11.46 -11.34 27.53
C MET A 752 10.91 -10.05 26.93
N LYS A 753 9.91 -10.15 26.06
CA LYS A 753 9.24 -9.02 25.42
C LYS A 753 7.72 -9.10 25.54
N ILE A 754 7.07 -7.95 25.66
CA ILE A 754 5.61 -7.80 25.62
C ILE A 754 5.25 -7.11 24.31
N LEU A 755 4.45 -7.78 23.48
CA LEU A 755 4.17 -7.43 22.10
C LEU A 755 2.67 -7.26 21.86
N THR A 756 2.26 -6.34 20.98
CA THR A 756 0.88 -6.27 20.45
C THR A 756 0.87 -6.30 18.92
N VAL A 757 -0.25 -6.73 18.35
CA VAL A 757 -0.45 -6.83 16.90
C VAL A 757 -1.66 -5.97 16.53
N ASP A 758 -1.40 -4.71 16.15
CA ASP A 758 -2.46 -3.70 16.04
C ASP A 758 -2.95 -3.48 14.59
N GLN A 759 -2.13 -3.77 13.57
CA GLN A 759 -2.43 -3.44 12.16
C GLN A 759 -2.63 -4.72 11.32
N LEU A 760 -3.75 -5.40 11.53
CA LEU A 760 -4.07 -6.69 10.89
C LEU A 760 -4.34 -6.64 9.38
N GLY A 761 -4.62 -5.45 8.85
CA GLY A 761 -4.90 -5.23 7.43
C GLY A 761 -3.66 -5.05 6.55
N ASP A 762 -2.49 -4.81 7.15
CA ASP A 762 -1.26 -4.55 6.42
C ASP A 762 -0.52 -5.84 6.05
N THR A 763 0.06 -5.88 4.85
CA THR A 763 0.83 -7.06 4.38
C THR A 763 2.33 -6.88 4.61
N PHE A 764 2.81 -5.63 4.60
CA PHE A 764 4.22 -5.30 4.72
C PHE A 764 4.45 -4.35 5.89
N ASN A 765 5.35 -4.74 6.79
CA ASN A 765 5.95 -3.80 7.72
C ASN A 765 6.92 -2.88 6.96
N GLN A 766 6.95 -1.60 7.31
CA GLN A 766 7.71 -0.57 6.61
C GLN A 766 8.62 0.20 7.58
N GLN A 767 9.90 0.24 7.27
CA GLN A 767 10.86 1.13 7.93
C GLN A 767 11.19 2.29 7.00
N LYS A 768 11.12 3.52 7.50
CA LYS A 768 11.28 4.75 6.70
C LYS A 768 12.62 5.41 6.97
N CYS A 769 13.32 5.81 5.91
CA CYS A 769 14.48 6.68 5.93
C CYS A 769 14.17 7.95 5.13
N ASN A 770 14.20 9.13 5.75
CA ASN A 770 13.91 10.40 5.07
C ASN A 770 15.04 10.76 4.09
N LEU A 771 14.68 11.27 2.92
CA LEU A 771 15.59 11.76 1.87
C LEU A 771 15.44 13.27 1.69
N ARG A 772 16.37 13.90 0.96
CA ARG A 772 16.43 15.36 0.81
C ARG A 772 15.69 15.85 -0.42
N TYR A 773 15.86 15.15 -1.54
CA TYR A 773 15.25 15.44 -2.83
C TYR A 773 14.55 14.20 -3.40
N THR A 774 13.85 14.34 -4.53
CA THR A 774 13.20 13.18 -5.17
C THR A 774 14.23 12.12 -5.61
N PRO A 775 14.17 10.89 -5.09
CA PRO A 775 15.09 9.83 -5.50
C PRO A 775 14.82 9.41 -6.94
N ARG A 776 15.89 9.31 -7.74
CA ARG A 776 15.80 8.92 -9.16
C ARG A 776 16.15 7.47 -9.39
N LYS A 777 17.22 6.99 -8.76
CA LYS A 777 17.71 5.61 -8.88
C LYS A 777 18.66 5.29 -7.74
N ALA A 778 18.77 4.02 -7.40
CA ALA A 778 19.71 3.46 -6.46
C ALA A 778 20.38 2.20 -7.02
N VAL A 779 21.59 1.94 -6.53
CA VAL A 779 22.37 0.72 -6.79
C VAL A 779 22.94 0.17 -5.49
N VAL A 780 23.08 -1.15 -5.42
CA VAL A 780 23.77 -1.82 -4.31
C VAL A 780 25.26 -1.82 -4.59
N HIS A 781 26.07 -1.27 -3.68
CA HIS A 781 27.52 -1.37 -3.75
C HIS A 781 27.95 -2.78 -3.32
N PRO A 782 28.48 -3.63 -4.24
CA PRO A 782 28.64 -5.06 -3.95
C PRO A 782 29.55 -5.37 -2.74
N PRO A 783 30.71 -4.72 -2.55
CA PRO A 783 31.60 -5.02 -1.43
C PRO A 783 31.03 -4.65 -0.05
N SER A 784 30.31 -3.53 0.06
CA SER A 784 29.81 -3.04 1.36
C SER A 784 28.34 -3.35 1.60
N ARG A 785 27.61 -3.88 0.60
CA ARG A 785 26.15 -4.13 0.63
C ARG A 785 25.30 -2.90 1.00
N ARG A 786 25.84 -1.69 0.78
CA ARG A 786 25.14 -0.42 1.04
C ARG A 786 24.40 0.08 -0.19
N LEU A 787 23.36 0.87 0.03
CA LEU A 787 22.60 1.50 -1.04
C LEU A 787 23.21 2.87 -1.38
N ILE A 788 23.40 3.12 -2.67
CA ILE A 788 23.84 4.42 -3.18
C ILE A 788 22.72 4.99 -4.03
N ILE A 789 22.18 6.14 -3.60
CA ILE A 789 20.98 6.76 -4.12
C ILE A 789 21.36 8.09 -4.77
N ILE A 790 20.82 8.35 -5.96
CA ILE A 790 20.85 9.69 -6.56
C ILE A 790 19.50 10.37 -6.39
N GLU A 791 19.53 11.61 -5.91
CA GLU A 791 18.33 12.42 -5.67
C GLU A 791 18.43 13.72 -6.48
N SER A 792 17.35 14.14 -7.14
CA SER A 792 17.34 15.38 -7.94
C SER A 792 15.96 16.01 -8.07
N ASP A 793 15.87 17.32 -7.82
CA ASP A 793 14.67 18.12 -7.99
C ASP A 793 14.85 19.28 -8.98
N HIS A 794 13.80 19.53 -9.75
CA HIS A 794 13.68 20.66 -10.68
C HIS A 794 13.00 21.84 -9.98
N ASN A 795 13.44 23.06 -10.29
CA ASN A 795 13.02 24.29 -9.65
C ASN A 795 13.16 24.22 -8.12
N GLU A 796 14.35 23.84 -7.65
CA GLU A 796 14.65 23.72 -6.22
C GLU A 796 16.05 24.29 -5.93
N TYR A 797 16.24 24.83 -4.73
CA TYR A 797 17.55 25.33 -4.28
C TYR A 797 18.39 24.23 -3.61
N GLY A 798 19.69 24.22 -3.92
CA GLY A 798 20.67 23.32 -3.28
C GLY A 798 20.86 23.59 -1.79
N ALA A 799 21.41 22.63 -1.06
CA ALA A 799 21.58 22.74 0.40
C ALA A 799 22.48 23.92 0.81
N ALA A 800 23.49 24.27 0.01
CA ALA A 800 24.38 25.40 0.28
C ALA A 800 23.62 26.75 0.30
N TYR A 801 22.73 26.97 -0.67
CA TYR A 801 21.89 28.17 -0.73
C TYR A 801 20.93 28.22 0.46
N LYS A 802 20.33 27.08 0.82
CA LYS A 802 19.44 26.98 1.98
C LYS A 802 20.15 27.38 3.28
N ARG A 803 21.37 26.88 3.53
CA ARG A 803 22.17 27.27 4.72
C ARG A 803 22.50 28.75 4.74
N GLN A 804 22.93 29.32 3.61
CA GLN A 804 23.30 30.74 3.53
C GLN A 804 22.12 31.67 3.82
N ASN A 805 20.89 31.24 3.49
CA ASN A 805 19.69 32.05 3.62
C ASN A 805 18.80 31.65 4.82
N GLY A 806 19.28 30.76 5.69
CA GLY A 806 18.57 30.30 6.89
C GLY A 806 17.32 29.48 6.58
N LEU A 807 17.28 28.76 5.46
CA LEU A 807 16.20 27.84 5.10
C LEU A 807 16.46 26.44 5.66
N GLN A 808 15.40 25.76 6.09
CA GLN A 808 15.47 24.41 6.67
C GLN A 808 15.89 23.35 5.64
N ILE A 809 16.61 22.33 6.09
CA ILE A 809 17.05 21.18 5.27
C ILE A 809 16.36 19.92 5.81
N PRO A 810 15.61 19.15 4.99
CA PRO A 810 14.68 18.11 5.46
C PRO A 810 15.27 16.93 6.25
N ASP A 811 16.56 16.64 6.06
CA ASP A 811 17.25 15.48 6.65
C ASP A 811 18.33 15.87 7.67
N VAL A 812 18.39 17.16 8.06
CA VAL A 812 19.36 17.69 9.02
C VAL A 812 18.59 18.24 10.22
N ARG A 813 18.67 17.56 11.37
CA ARG A 813 18.13 18.07 12.64
C ARG A 813 18.87 19.35 13.04
N SER A 814 18.14 20.36 13.49
CA SER A 814 18.75 21.60 13.97
C SER A 814 19.32 21.41 15.39
N ALA A 815 20.35 22.18 15.77
CA ALA A 815 20.97 22.07 17.09
C ALA A 815 20.03 22.47 18.25
N THR A 816 18.95 23.20 17.95
CA THR A 816 17.92 23.65 18.91
C THR A 816 16.84 22.59 19.19
N GLU A 817 16.71 21.55 18.37
CA GLU A 817 15.73 20.45 18.54
C GLU A 817 16.26 19.32 19.43
N GLN A 818 17.43 19.48 20.06
CA GLN A 818 18.00 18.48 20.99
C GLN A 818 17.45 18.59 22.43
N GLU A 819 16.70 19.66 22.75
CA GLU A 819 16.25 19.92 24.14
C GLU A 819 14.79 19.54 24.42
N ASP A 820 13.96 19.28 23.39
CA ASP A 820 12.55 18.87 23.53
C ASP A 820 12.38 17.39 23.12
N GLU A 821 12.77 16.45 23.99
CA GLU A 821 12.74 15.00 23.69
C GLU A 821 11.35 14.33 23.71
N ASP A 822 10.24 15.08 23.85
CA ASP A 822 8.90 14.51 24.09
C ASP A 822 7.82 14.82 23.01
N GLU A 823 8.13 15.48 21.88
CA GLU A 823 7.18 15.64 20.76
C GLU A 823 7.40 14.58 19.65
N ASP A 824 6.33 13.89 19.25
CA ASP A 824 6.32 12.83 18.21
C ASP A 824 7.13 13.21 16.95
N GLU A 825 8.14 12.41 16.58
CA GLU A 825 8.94 12.59 15.34
C GLU A 825 8.07 12.75 14.06
N THR A 826 6.84 12.23 14.08
CA THR A 826 5.83 12.39 13.03
C THR A 826 5.21 13.79 12.94
N ASN A 827 5.03 14.47 14.07
CA ASN A 827 4.56 15.86 14.10
C ASN A 827 5.66 16.79 13.57
N ASP A 828 6.92 16.56 13.93
CA ASP A 828 8.04 17.36 13.40
C ASP A 828 8.28 17.14 11.91
N ALA A 829 8.09 15.92 11.40
CA ALA A 829 8.19 15.63 9.96
C ALA A 829 7.08 16.29 9.11
N LEU A 830 5.95 16.66 9.71
CA LEU A 830 4.91 17.46 9.05
C LEU A 830 5.30 18.93 8.88
N LEU A 831 6.22 19.43 9.72
CA LEU A 831 6.68 20.83 9.77
C LEU A 831 7.61 21.23 8.62
N PHE A 832 8.08 20.29 7.80
CA PHE A 832 8.88 20.61 6.61
C PHE A 832 8.00 21.18 5.50
N ALA A 833 7.55 22.43 5.67
CA ALA A 833 6.97 23.21 4.59
C ALA A 833 8.01 23.35 3.47
N ARG A 834 7.56 23.28 2.22
CA ARG A 834 8.45 23.55 1.09
C ARG A 834 8.97 24.98 1.21
N GLY A 835 10.27 25.18 1.02
CA GLY A 835 10.86 26.52 0.99
C GLY A 835 10.39 27.34 -0.23
N PRO A 836 10.83 28.60 -0.34
CA PRO A 836 10.50 29.44 -1.49
C PRO A 836 11.05 28.82 -2.79
N LEU A 837 10.29 28.97 -3.87
CA LEU A 837 10.70 28.47 -5.17
C LEU A 837 11.77 29.37 -5.81
N PRO A 838 12.64 28.82 -6.68
CA PRO A 838 13.54 29.65 -7.45
C PRO A 838 12.82 30.60 -8.42
N VAL A 839 13.30 31.85 -8.47
CA VAL A 839 12.82 32.89 -9.37
C VAL A 839 13.22 32.57 -10.81
N GLU A 840 14.47 32.15 -11.00
CA GLU A 840 14.96 31.63 -12.27
C GLU A 840 14.38 30.24 -12.53
N LYS A 841 13.83 30.04 -13.73
CA LYS A 841 13.35 28.73 -14.18
C LYS A 841 14.54 27.79 -14.43
N ASP A 842 14.29 26.49 -14.34
CA ASP A 842 15.25 25.43 -14.67
C ASP A 842 16.48 25.37 -13.74
N LYS A 843 16.31 25.81 -12.48
CA LYS A 843 17.24 25.51 -11.39
C LYS A 843 17.16 24.04 -10.98
N TRP A 844 18.30 23.48 -10.58
CA TRP A 844 18.36 22.08 -10.12
C TRP A 844 19.12 21.96 -8.80
N ALA A 845 18.64 21.05 -7.97
CA ALA A 845 19.31 20.60 -6.76
C ALA A 845 19.44 19.08 -6.78
N SER A 846 20.61 18.55 -6.45
CA SER A 846 20.87 17.12 -6.53
C SER A 846 21.99 16.69 -5.57
N CYS A 847 21.91 15.45 -5.09
CA CYS A 847 22.94 14.84 -4.26
C CYS A 847 23.11 13.35 -4.54
N VAL A 848 24.24 12.81 -4.08
CA VAL A 848 24.55 11.38 -4.03
C VAL A 848 24.59 10.96 -2.57
N ARG A 849 23.78 9.98 -2.18
CA ARG A 849 23.66 9.50 -0.80
C ARG A 849 24.05 8.04 -0.66
N ILE A 850 24.80 7.72 0.39
CA ILE A 850 25.04 6.34 0.84
C ILE A 850 24.16 6.08 2.06
N VAL A 851 23.34 5.04 1.99
CA VAL A 851 22.46 4.60 3.07
C VAL A 851 22.83 3.19 3.50
N ASP A 852 22.88 2.97 4.81
CA ASP A 852 22.96 1.64 5.38
C ASP A 852 21.55 1.01 5.42
N PRO A 853 21.28 -0.05 4.65
CA PRO A 853 19.94 -0.63 4.53
C PRO A 853 19.42 -1.30 5.81
N VAL A 854 20.32 -1.67 6.75
CA VAL A 854 19.94 -2.35 8.00
C VAL A 854 19.49 -1.34 9.05
N SER A 855 20.34 -0.35 9.34
CA SER A 855 20.00 0.72 10.29
C SER A 855 19.04 1.77 9.71
N CYS A 856 18.86 1.82 8.39
CA CYS A 856 18.15 2.87 7.67
C CYS A 856 18.71 4.29 7.94
N GLN A 857 20.03 4.39 8.19
CA GLN A 857 20.70 5.66 8.43
C GLN A 857 21.53 6.11 7.23
N THR A 858 21.62 7.44 7.06
CA THR A 858 22.52 8.05 6.08
C THR A 858 23.96 7.94 6.57
N VAL A 859 24.84 7.37 5.74
CA VAL A 859 26.28 7.31 5.99
C VAL A 859 26.98 8.54 5.40
N VAL A 860 26.67 8.87 4.14
CA VAL A 860 27.23 10.02 3.42
C VAL A 860 26.14 10.68 2.60
N CYS A 861 26.16 12.00 2.51
CA CYS A 861 25.35 12.76 1.56
C CYS A 861 26.24 13.84 0.92
N GLU A 862 26.64 13.62 -0.33
CA GLU A 862 27.46 14.53 -1.12
C GLU A 862 26.57 15.35 -2.05
N GLU A 863 26.54 16.67 -1.86
CA GLU A 863 25.83 17.61 -2.74
C GLU A 863 26.57 17.78 -4.07
N LEU A 864 25.83 17.80 -5.18
CA LEU A 864 26.38 18.15 -6.49
C LEU A 864 26.51 19.67 -6.66
N ASP A 865 27.15 20.08 -7.76
CA ASP A 865 27.36 21.50 -8.04
C ASP A 865 26.04 22.22 -8.37
N VAL A 866 26.07 23.55 -8.32
CA VAL A 866 24.90 24.39 -8.60
C VAL A 866 24.36 24.15 -10.01
N ASP A 867 23.05 23.97 -10.13
CA ASP A 867 22.35 23.68 -11.38
C ASP A 867 22.80 22.38 -12.07
N GLU A 868 23.34 21.44 -11.29
CA GLU A 868 23.66 20.10 -11.76
C GLU A 868 22.66 19.06 -11.24
N CYS A 869 22.20 18.18 -12.13
CA CYS A 869 21.27 17.11 -11.79
C CYS A 869 21.82 15.73 -12.16
N ALA A 870 21.72 14.78 -11.23
CA ALA A 870 21.99 13.38 -11.50
C ALA A 870 20.82 12.74 -12.28
N ARG A 871 21.15 11.96 -13.32
CA ARG A 871 20.16 11.31 -14.19
C ARG A 871 20.27 9.79 -14.17
N SER A 872 21.48 9.26 -14.07
CA SER A 872 21.73 7.83 -14.08
C SER A 872 22.87 7.46 -13.14
N ILE A 873 22.85 6.22 -12.66
CA ILE A 873 23.88 5.65 -11.78
C ILE A 873 24.09 4.18 -12.13
N ALA A 874 25.34 3.72 -12.05
CA ALA A 874 25.72 2.31 -12.19
C ALA A 874 26.95 1.99 -11.33
N THR A 875 27.03 0.75 -10.87
CA THR A 875 28.27 0.13 -10.38
C THR A 875 29.00 -0.50 -11.57
N CYS A 876 30.33 -0.47 -11.58
CA CYS A 876 31.13 -1.13 -12.60
C CYS A 876 32.47 -1.60 -12.04
N VAL A 877 32.81 -2.87 -12.27
CA VAL A 877 34.15 -3.40 -12.03
C VAL A 877 34.96 -3.35 -13.33
N PHE A 878 36.00 -2.53 -13.39
CA PHE A 878 36.83 -2.41 -14.60
C PHE A 878 37.93 -3.47 -14.64
N HIS A 879 38.09 -4.14 -15.78
CA HIS A 879 39.07 -5.23 -15.96
C HIS A 879 40.52 -4.81 -15.65
N ASP A 880 40.90 -3.57 -15.97
CA ASP A 880 42.24 -3.02 -15.76
C ASP A 880 42.50 -2.45 -14.34
N ARG A 881 41.61 -2.71 -13.38
CA ARG A 881 41.62 -2.10 -12.02
C ARG A 881 41.56 -3.11 -10.88
N GLY A 882 41.98 -4.34 -11.12
CA GLY A 882 42.22 -5.31 -10.04
C GLY A 882 40.96 -5.73 -9.27
N GLY A 883 39.78 -5.65 -9.90
CA GLY A 883 38.52 -6.09 -9.31
C GLY A 883 37.82 -5.06 -8.41
N GLU A 884 38.34 -3.85 -8.30
CA GLU A 884 37.70 -2.77 -7.54
C GLU A 884 36.39 -2.29 -8.20
N ALA A 885 35.35 -2.11 -7.40
CA ALA A 885 34.06 -1.60 -7.84
C ALA A 885 34.02 -0.07 -7.78
N PHE A 886 33.68 0.56 -8.90
CA PHE A 886 33.51 2.00 -9.02
C PHE A 886 32.03 2.37 -9.14
N ILE A 887 31.69 3.57 -8.69
CA ILE A 887 30.35 4.15 -8.85
C ILE A 887 30.43 5.23 -9.91
N ILE A 888 29.59 5.12 -10.93
CA ILE A 888 29.52 6.11 -11.99
C ILE A 888 28.17 6.80 -11.91
N VAL A 889 28.20 8.13 -11.81
CA VAL A 889 27.02 8.99 -11.79
C VAL A 889 27.02 9.84 -13.05
N GLY A 890 25.96 9.70 -13.85
CA GLY A 890 25.71 10.53 -15.02
C GLY A 890 24.96 11.78 -14.62
N THR A 891 25.53 12.96 -14.88
CA THR A 891 24.99 14.25 -14.48
C THR A 891 24.82 15.20 -15.67
N VAL A 892 24.01 16.24 -15.50
CA VAL A 892 23.77 17.29 -16.51
C VAL A 892 23.73 18.64 -15.83
N THR A 893 24.38 19.65 -16.41
CA THR A 893 24.35 21.02 -15.90
C THR A 893 23.38 21.88 -16.71
N LYS A 894 22.57 22.71 -16.03
CA LYS A 894 21.57 23.62 -16.64
C LYS A 894 20.60 22.91 -17.59
N MET A 895 20.08 21.77 -17.16
CA MET A 895 19.11 20.99 -17.93
C MET A 895 17.78 21.75 -18.06
N GLN A 896 17.32 21.97 -19.29
CA GLN A 896 15.96 22.43 -19.56
C GLN A 896 15.04 21.22 -19.71
N LEU A 897 13.89 21.20 -19.03
CA LEU A 897 12.99 20.03 -19.06
C LEU A 897 12.05 20.04 -20.27
N HIS A 898 11.54 21.21 -20.69
CA HIS A 898 10.59 21.32 -21.80
C HIS A 898 10.90 22.53 -22.72
N PRO A 899 11.22 22.29 -24.01
CA PRO A 899 11.64 21.00 -24.57
C PRO A 899 12.92 20.50 -23.89
N GLN A 900 13.09 19.18 -23.78
CA GLN A 900 14.24 18.60 -23.08
C GLN A 900 15.54 18.93 -23.81
N LYS A 901 16.44 19.69 -23.15
CA LYS A 901 17.73 20.10 -23.70
C LYS A 901 18.81 20.14 -22.62
N ALA A 902 20.02 19.75 -22.99
CA ALA A 902 21.22 19.90 -22.17
C ALA A 902 22.22 20.83 -22.87
N PRO A 903 22.04 22.16 -22.77
CA PRO A 903 22.89 23.11 -23.50
C PRO A 903 24.37 23.02 -23.11
N ALA A 904 24.68 22.58 -21.89
CA ALA A 904 26.05 22.37 -21.41
C ALA A 904 26.59 20.94 -21.63
N GLY A 905 25.83 20.06 -22.28
CA GLY A 905 26.15 18.62 -22.36
C GLY A 905 25.95 17.90 -21.02
N GLY A 906 26.47 16.68 -20.94
CA GLY A 906 26.43 15.85 -19.72
C GLY A 906 27.83 15.59 -19.15
N CYS A 907 27.89 14.95 -17.99
CA CYS A 907 29.13 14.52 -17.36
C CYS A 907 29.00 13.08 -16.82
N LEU A 908 30.11 12.36 -16.79
CA LEU A 908 30.27 11.10 -16.07
C LEU A 908 31.23 11.33 -14.90
N ARG A 909 30.70 11.29 -13.68
CA ARG A 909 31.48 11.37 -12.44
C ARG A 909 31.81 9.96 -11.96
N VAL A 910 33.09 9.68 -11.77
CA VAL A 910 33.56 8.38 -11.30
C VAL A 910 33.99 8.51 -9.84
N TYR A 911 33.37 7.72 -8.98
CA TYR A 911 33.62 7.68 -7.55
C TYR A 911 34.17 6.33 -7.11
N ARG A 912 34.97 6.38 -6.06
CA ARG A 912 35.40 5.21 -5.28
C ARG A 912 34.78 5.28 -3.89
N VAL A 913 34.33 4.13 -3.38
CA VAL A 913 33.86 4.00 -2.00
C VAL A 913 35.02 3.47 -1.15
N VAL A 914 35.54 4.29 -0.24
CA VAL A 914 36.63 3.92 0.67
C VAL A 914 36.03 3.47 2.00
N GLU A 915 36.44 2.29 2.49
CA GLU A 915 35.96 1.69 3.76
C GLU A 915 34.43 1.55 3.87
N GLY A 916 33.71 1.61 2.75
CA GLY A 916 32.25 1.64 2.72
C GLY A 916 31.62 2.97 3.16
N THR A 917 32.39 3.86 3.81
CA THR A 917 31.90 5.03 4.55
C THR A 917 32.23 6.37 3.91
N GLN A 918 33.11 6.41 2.90
CA GLN A 918 33.51 7.65 2.25
C GLN A 918 33.36 7.55 0.74
N LEU A 919 32.79 8.60 0.14
CA LEU A 919 32.70 8.75 -1.31
C LEU A 919 33.83 9.67 -1.78
N VAL A 920 34.70 9.16 -2.66
CA VAL A 920 35.88 9.91 -3.16
C VAL A 920 35.78 10.04 -4.68
N LEU A 921 35.67 11.27 -5.17
CA LEU A 921 35.66 11.57 -6.60
C LEU A 921 37.04 11.27 -7.23
N VAL A 922 37.06 10.44 -8.26
CA VAL A 922 38.27 10.07 -9.02
C VAL A 922 38.51 11.05 -10.15
N HIS A 923 37.51 11.27 -11.02
CA HIS A 923 37.50 12.30 -12.06
C HIS A 923 36.09 12.50 -12.63
N THR A 924 35.91 13.60 -13.36
CA THR A 924 34.70 13.92 -14.14
C THR A 924 35.03 13.92 -15.62
N THR A 925 34.19 13.29 -16.45
CA THR A 925 34.34 13.25 -17.91
C THR A 925 33.16 13.91 -18.61
N GLU A 926 33.40 14.97 -19.36
CA GLU A 926 32.38 15.66 -20.16
C GLU A 926 31.94 14.81 -21.36
N ILE A 927 30.64 14.85 -21.66
CA ILE A 927 29.98 14.20 -22.80
C ILE A 927 29.02 15.19 -23.48
N ASP A 928 28.69 14.91 -24.74
CA ASP A 928 27.95 15.82 -25.63
C ASP A 928 26.43 15.87 -25.41
N ASP A 929 25.85 14.94 -24.65
CA ASP A 929 24.40 14.88 -24.40
C ASP A 929 24.09 14.23 -23.03
N ILE A 930 22.80 14.11 -22.70
CA ILE A 930 22.32 13.57 -21.42
C ILE A 930 22.65 12.06 -21.29
N PRO A 931 23.29 11.62 -20.19
CA PRO A 931 23.49 10.21 -19.89
C PRO A 931 22.22 9.61 -19.27
N HIS A 932 21.34 9.02 -20.08
CA HIS A 932 20.03 8.54 -19.62
C HIS A 932 20.09 7.21 -18.87
N ALA A 933 20.95 6.29 -19.29
CA ALA A 933 21.08 4.96 -18.71
C ALA A 933 22.52 4.45 -18.80
N MET A 934 22.88 3.58 -17.85
CA MET A 934 24.19 2.97 -17.75
C MET A 934 24.08 1.54 -17.21
N CYS A 935 24.96 0.66 -17.64
CA CYS A 935 25.15 -0.66 -17.04
C CYS A 935 26.59 -1.16 -17.23
N GLU A 936 27.02 -2.07 -16.36
CA GLU A 936 28.29 -2.78 -16.55
C GLU A 936 28.17 -3.75 -17.74
N PHE A 937 29.22 -3.79 -18.57
CA PHE A 937 29.32 -4.68 -19.71
C PHE A 937 30.76 -5.15 -19.93
N GLN A 938 31.03 -6.44 -19.64
CA GLN A 938 32.31 -7.10 -19.88
C GLN A 938 33.52 -6.31 -19.30
N GLY A 939 33.44 -5.94 -18.02
CA GLY A 939 34.50 -5.19 -17.34
C GLY A 939 34.70 -3.76 -17.86
N ARG A 940 33.70 -3.18 -18.51
CA ARG A 940 33.63 -1.82 -19.06
C ARG A 940 32.25 -1.23 -18.78
N LEU A 941 32.09 0.07 -19.03
CA LEU A 941 30.83 0.77 -18.82
C LEU A 941 30.09 0.98 -20.14
N LEU A 942 28.84 0.55 -20.22
CA LEU A 942 27.93 0.91 -21.30
C LEU A 942 27.09 2.12 -20.89
N VAL A 943 26.99 3.12 -21.76
CA VAL A 943 26.29 4.39 -21.49
C VAL A 943 25.43 4.78 -22.68
N SER A 944 24.17 5.13 -22.43
CA SER A 944 23.35 5.86 -23.40
C SER A 944 23.54 7.36 -23.24
N VAL A 945 23.92 8.02 -24.33
CA VAL A 945 24.16 9.47 -24.41
C VAL A 945 23.21 10.02 -25.48
N GLY A 946 22.06 10.53 -25.05
CA GLY A 946 20.93 10.83 -25.95
C GLY A 946 20.49 9.58 -26.73
N ARG A 947 20.59 9.65 -28.07
CA ARG A 947 20.33 8.52 -28.99
C ARG A 947 21.56 7.64 -29.30
N ALA A 948 22.71 7.93 -28.70
CA ALA A 948 23.94 7.19 -28.94
C ALA A 948 24.17 6.14 -27.85
N LEU A 949 24.57 4.93 -28.23
CA LEU A 949 25.05 3.90 -27.32
C LEU A 949 26.58 3.85 -27.38
N ARG A 950 27.25 3.95 -26.23
CA ARG A 950 28.72 4.01 -26.14
C ARG A 950 29.27 3.04 -25.11
N ILE A 951 30.42 2.44 -25.43
CA ILE A 951 31.24 1.69 -24.46
C ILE A 951 32.39 2.56 -24.01
N TYR A 952 32.57 2.71 -22.71
CA TYR A 952 33.66 3.42 -22.07
C TYR A 952 34.51 2.52 -21.19
N ASP A 953 35.77 2.92 -21.05
CA ASP A 953 36.76 2.27 -20.23
C ASP A 953 37.44 3.27 -19.28
N LEU A 954 37.97 2.81 -18.15
CA LEU A 954 38.46 3.71 -17.10
C LEU A 954 39.90 4.20 -17.35
N GLY A 955 40.03 5.43 -17.83
CA GLY A 955 41.31 6.13 -17.90
C GLY A 955 41.71 6.77 -16.56
N LYS A 956 42.97 7.22 -16.45
CA LYS A 956 43.48 7.89 -15.23
C LYS A 956 42.87 9.27 -14.98
N LYS A 957 42.50 9.98 -16.06
CA LYS A 957 42.00 11.37 -16.01
C LYS A 957 40.56 11.53 -16.52
N LYS A 958 40.08 10.58 -17.31
CA LYS A 958 38.77 10.59 -17.94
C LYS A 958 38.38 9.20 -18.42
N MET A 959 37.09 8.98 -18.67
CA MET A 959 36.54 7.82 -19.34
C MET A 959 36.94 7.82 -20.83
N LEU A 960 37.39 6.68 -21.34
CA LEU A 960 37.85 6.52 -22.72
C LEU A 960 36.77 5.85 -23.55
N ARG A 961 36.15 6.58 -24.49
CA ARG A 961 35.18 6.02 -25.44
C ARG A 961 35.88 5.01 -26.35
N LYS A 962 35.42 3.75 -26.34
CA LYS A 962 35.94 2.65 -27.16
C LYS A 962 35.08 2.38 -28.38
N CYS A 963 33.76 2.38 -28.22
CA CYS A 963 32.80 2.06 -29.29
C CYS A 963 31.61 3.02 -29.23
N GLU A 964 30.95 3.26 -30.36
CA GLU A 964 29.75 4.07 -30.46
C GLU A 964 28.82 3.59 -31.59
N ASN A 965 27.52 3.61 -31.36
CA ASN A 965 26.49 3.49 -32.38
C ASN A 965 25.40 4.56 -32.18
N ARG A 966 25.01 5.26 -33.25
CA ARG A 966 24.02 6.38 -33.23
C ARG A 966 22.75 6.07 -34.04
N SER A 967 22.55 4.81 -34.42
CA SER A 967 21.50 4.41 -35.37
C SER A 967 20.12 4.25 -34.71
N PHE A 968 19.98 4.56 -33.42
CA PHE A 968 18.72 4.46 -32.70
C PHE A 968 17.76 5.59 -33.08
N PRO A 969 16.45 5.32 -33.13
CA PRO A 969 15.45 6.30 -33.53
C PRO A 969 15.26 7.41 -32.49
N SER A 970 15.33 7.08 -31.19
CA SER A 970 15.15 8.05 -30.11
C SER A 970 16.12 7.84 -28.95
N ILE A 971 15.77 8.35 -27.77
CA ILE A 971 16.57 8.32 -26.54
C ILE A 971 16.48 6.93 -25.90
N LEU A 972 17.61 6.40 -25.44
CA LEU A 972 17.65 5.12 -24.73
C LEU A 972 17.54 5.32 -23.20
N VAL A 973 16.44 4.85 -22.61
CA VAL A 973 16.07 5.10 -21.21
C VAL A 973 16.52 4.00 -20.24
N GLU A 974 16.80 2.79 -20.74
CA GLU A 974 17.33 1.70 -19.93
C GLU A 974 18.21 0.77 -20.77
N LEU A 975 19.23 0.18 -20.13
CA LEU A 975 20.17 -0.75 -20.74
C LEU A 975 20.32 -2.00 -19.87
N LYS A 976 20.27 -3.17 -20.51
CA LYS A 976 20.66 -4.46 -19.91
C LYS A 976 21.67 -5.14 -20.82
N ALA A 977 22.46 -6.07 -20.29
CA ALA A 977 23.38 -6.85 -21.08
C ALA A 977 23.53 -8.27 -20.52
N ALA A 978 23.76 -9.22 -21.42
CA ALA A 978 24.07 -10.62 -21.10
C ALA A 978 25.01 -11.18 -22.18
N GLY A 979 26.12 -11.80 -21.78
CA GLY A 979 27.13 -12.28 -22.73
C GLY A 979 27.62 -11.16 -23.67
N ASP A 980 27.48 -11.37 -24.98
CA ASP A 980 27.80 -10.38 -26.02
C ASP A 980 26.58 -9.57 -26.53
N ARG A 981 25.40 -9.77 -25.93
CA ARG A 981 24.16 -9.09 -26.31
C ARG A 981 23.85 -7.96 -25.33
N ILE A 982 23.35 -6.88 -25.90
CA ILE A 982 22.90 -5.68 -25.21
C ILE A 982 21.43 -5.47 -25.60
N TYR A 983 20.63 -5.13 -24.60
CA TYR A 983 19.20 -4.86 -24.77
C TYR A 983 18.98 -3.39 -24.44
N ALA A 984 18.64 -2.61 -25.47
CA ALA A 984 18.44 -1.17 -25.39
C ALA A 984 16.95 -0.85 -25.43
N SER A 985 16.47 -0.18 -24.38
CA SER A 985 15.08 0.26 -24.27
C SER A 985 14.97 1.71 -24.75
N ASP A 986 14.29 1.91 -25.88
CA ASP A 986 14.03 3.21 -26.50
C ASP A 986 12.79 3.88 -25.88
N LEU A 987 12.81 5.21 -25.77
CA LEU A 987 11.73 6.00 -25.17
C LEU A 987 10.41 5.93 -25.96
N HIS A 988 10.46 5.64 -27.26
CA HIS A 988 9.30 5.63 -28.16
C HIS A 988 9.15 4.32 -28.94
N GLU A 989 10.26 3.70 -29.34
CA GLU A 989 10.31 2.57 -30.26
C GLU A 989 10.68 1.25 -29.56
N SER A 990 10.20 1.03 -28.33
CA SER A 990 10.31 -0.24 -27.61
C SER A 990 11.75 -0.77 -27.50
N PHE A 991 11.98 -2.06 -27.72
CA PHE A 991 13.26 -2.74 -27.52
C PHE A 991 14.08 -2.89 -28.79
N HIS A 992 15.39 -2.71 -28.65
CA HIS A 992 16.39 -2.97 -29.68
C HIS A 992 17.46 -3.94 -29.13
N PHE A 993 17.67 -5.05 -29.82
CA PHE A 993 18.68 -6.04 -29.47
C PHE A 993 19.94 -5.77 -30.28
N VAL A 994 21.07 -5.69 -29.57
CA VAL A 994 22.35 -5.25 -30.10
C VAL A 994 23.41 -6.30 -29.81
N LYS A 995 24.17 -6.71 -30.83
CA LYS A 995 25.32 -7.60 -30.69
C LYS A 995 26.60 -6.77 -30.65
N TYR A 996 27.44 -7.02 -29.67
CA TYR A 996 28.79 -6.47 -29.62
C TYR A 996 29.78 -7.41 -30.30
N LYS A 997 30.37 -6.96 -31.41
CA LYS A 997 31.42 -7.70 -32.13
C LYS A 997 32.77 -7.27 -31.57
N LYS A 998 33.37 -8.13 -30.74
CA LYS A 998 34.63 -7.82 -30.04
C LYS A 998 35.80 -7.57 -30.99
N ASP A 999 35.93 -8.35 -32.06
CA ASP A 999 37.06 -8.26 -33.01
C ASP A 999 37.07 -6.94 -33.79
N GLU A 1000 35.89 -6.43 -34.12
CA GLU A 1000 35.70 -5.17 -34.86
C GLU A 1000 35.44 -3.98 -33.92
N ASN A 1001 35.21 -4.27 -32.63
CA ASN A 1001 34.77 -3.31 -31.62
C ASN A 1001 33.56 -2.48 -32.11
N GLN A 1002 32.54 -3.17 -32.62
CA GLN A 1002 31.35 -2.59 -33.23
C GLN A 1002 30.07 -3.06 -32.52
N LEU A 1003 29.10 -2.16 -32.41
CA LEU A 1003 27.75 -2.44 -31.91
C LEU A 1003 26.79 -2.51 -33.10
N VAL A 1004 26.13 -3.65 -33.30
CA VAL A 1004 25.21 -3.88 -34.42
C VAL A 1004 23.81 -4.19 -33.90
N ILE A 1005 22.81 -3.41 -34.31
CA ILE A 1005 21.39 -3.68 -34.01
C ILE A 1005 20.93 -4.79 -34.95
N PHE A 1006 20.46 -5.91 -34.40
CA PHE A 1006 20.09 -7.08 -35.21
C PHE A 1006 18.61 -7.46 -35.08
N ALA A 1007 17.92 -7.02 -34.03
CA ALA A 1007 16.47 -7.19 -33.89
C ALA A 1007 15.82 -5.99 -33.16
N ASP A 1008 14.56 -5.74 -33.46
CA ASP A 1008 13.72 -4.70 -32.85
C ASP A 1008 12.25 -5.13 -32.75
N ASP A 1009 11.45 -4.41 -31.95
CA ASP A 1009 10.01 -4.64 -31.82
C ASP A 1009 9.23 -4.07 -33.03
N CYS A 1010 8.04 -4.61 -33.28
CA CYS A 1010 7.11 -4.11 -34.30
C CYS A 1010 6.19 -3.00 -33.78
N VAL A 1011 6.03 -2.87 -32.46
CA VAL A 1011 5.07 -1.97 -31.84
C VAL A 1011 5.81 -0.85 -31.10
N PRO A 1012 5.48 0.44 -31.35
CA PRO A 1012 6.06 1.54 -30.58
C PRO A 1012 5.53 1.51 -29.14
N ARG A 1013 6.43 1.65 -28.17
CA ARG A 1013 6.12 1.57 -26.75
C ARG A 1013 6.94 2.60 -25.98
N PHE A 1014 6.27 3.30 -25.07
CA PHE A 1014 6.87 4.39 -24.30
C PHE A 1014 7.52 3.85 -23.03
N ILE A 1015 8.68 3.21 -23.17
CA ILE A 1015 9.26 2.38 -22.11
C ILE A 1015 9.57 3.19 -20.86
N THR A 1016 9.19 2.65 -19.71
CA THR A 1016 9.52 3.18 -18.37
C THR A 1016 10.50 2.28 -17.62
N SER A 1017 10.31 0.96 -17.73
CA SER A 1017 11.16 -0.04 -17.07
C SER A 1017 11.20 -1.35 -17.86
N SER A 1018 12.28 -2.09 -17.73
CA SER A 1018 12.54 -3.35 -18.42
C SER A 1018 13.37 -4.30 -17.55
N VAL A 1019 13.11 -5.61 -17.68
CA VAL A 1019 13.82 -6.66 -16.98
C VAL A 1019 14.09 -7.85 -17.91
N LEU A 1020 15.33 -8.35 -17.87
CA LEU A 1020 15.76 -9.52 -18.64
C LEU A 1020 15.26 -10.80 -17.95
N LEU A 1021 14.47 -11.59 -18.68
CA LEU A 1021 13.92 -12.86 -18.17
C LEU A 1021 14.81 -14.03 -18.53
N ASP A 1022 15.39 -14.02 -19.72
CA ASP A 1022 16.39 -14.97 -20.17
C ASP A 1022 17.20 -14.32 -21.30
N TYR A 1023 18.03 -15.08 -22.00
CA TYR A 1023 18.89 -14.54 -23.06
C TYR A 1023 18.13 -13.98 -24.28
N ASP A 1024 16.88 -14.39 -24.48
CA ASP A 1024 16.07 -14.06 -25.65
C ASP A 1024 14.81 -13.27 -25.32
N THR A 1025 14.46 -13.16 -24.04
CA THR A 1025 13.17 -12.68 -23.58
C THR A 1025 13.33 -11.48 -22.65
N LEU A 1026 12.66 -10.39 -23.02
CA LEU A 1026 12.62 -9.15 -22.25
C LEU A 1026 11.18 -8.85 -21.85
N CYS A 1027 10.98 -8.53 -20.57
CA CYS A 1027 9.74 -7.95 -20.08
C CYS A 1027 9.91 -6.44 -19.97
N GLY A 1028 8.89 -5.67 -20.32
CA GLY A 1028 8.89 -4.24 -20.05
C GLY A 1028 7.54 -3.67 -19.77
N ALA A 1029 7.59 -2.42 -19.37
CA ALA A 1029 6.45 -1.60 -19.07
C ALA A 1029 6.52 -0.26 -19.79
N ASP A 1030 5.35 0.35 -19.98
CA ASP A 1030 5.24 1.67 -20.61
C ASP A 1030 4.56 2.73 -19.73
N LYS A 1031 4.68 3.97 -20.18
CA LYS A 1031 4.10 5.17 -19.55
C LYS A 1031 2.56 5.13 -19.47
N PHE A 1032 1.92 4.25 -20.22
CA PHE A 1032 0.46 4.11 -20.24
C PHE A 1032 -0.04 2.98 -19.34
N GLY A 1033 0.84 2.37 -18.54
CA GLY A 1033 0.49 1.35 -17.56
C GLY A 1033 0.29 -0.04 -18.16
N ASN A 1034 0.92 -0.33 -19.29
CA ASN A 1034 0.98 -1.68 -19.85
C ASN A 1034 2.24 -2.41 -19.39
N VAL A 1035 2.13 -3.73 -19.29
CA VAL A 1035 3.24 -4.66 -19.16
C VAL A 1035 3.17 -5.67 -20.30
N PHE A 1036 4.32 -6.00 -20.88
CA PHE A 1036 4.41 -6.89 -22.02
C PHE A 1036 5.72 -7.68 -22.01
N VAL A 1037 5.72 -8.80 -22.71
CA VAL A 1037 6.90 -9.66 -22.86
C VAL A 1037 7.16 -9.88 -24.34
N CYS A 1038 8.38 -9.55 -24.77
CA CYS A 1038 8.86 -9.78 -26.13
C CYS A 1038 9.98 -10.83 -26.12
N ARG A 1039 10.00 -11.69 -27.14
CA ARG A 1039 10.98 -12.77 -27.29
C ARG A 1039 11.59 -12.75 -28.69
N LEU A 1040 12.89 -12.96 -28.77
CA LEU A 1040 13.57 -13.20 -30.04
C LEU A 1040 13.23 -14.62 -30.55
N PRO A 1041 12.89 -14.80 -31.84
CA PRO A 1041 12.73 -16.13 -32.43
C PRO A 1041 13.98 -16.98 -32.25
N SER A 1042 13.81 -18.26 -31.90
CA SER A 1042 14.93 -19.16 -31.60
C SER A 1042 15.88 -19.35 -32.78
N GLU A 1043 15.33 -19.43 -34.00
CA GLU A 1043 16.11 -19.55 -35.24
C GLU A 1043 17.10 -18.39 -35.41
N VAL A 1044 16.63 -17.16 -35.15
CA VAL A 1044 17.47 -15.96 -35.21
C VAL A 1044 18.52 -15.96 -34.09
N SER A 1045 18.14 -16.41 -32.88
CA SER A 1045 19.05 -16.49 -31.74
C SER A 1045 20.23 -17.43 -32.03
N ASP A 1046 19.95 -18.63 -32.52
CA ASP A 1046 20.95 -19.65 -32.85
C ASP A 1046 21.91 -19.18 -33.96
N GLU A 1047 21.41 -18.46 -34.95
CA GLU A 1047 22.21 -17.93 -36.06
C GLU A 1047 23.12 -16.77 -35.64
N ILE A 1048 22.65 -15.87 -34.77
CA ILE A 1048 23.42 -14.73 -34.26
C ILE A 1048 24.58 -15.16 -33.36
N ASP A 1049 24.42 -16.25 -32.60
CA ASP A 1049 25.49 -16.76 -31.73
C ASP A 1049 26.44 -17.73 -32.44
N ASN A 1050 26.07 -18.24 -33.62
CA ASN A 1050 26.97 -19.03 -34.43
C ASN A 1050 28.14 -18.17 -34.95
N PRO A 1051 29.41 -18.51 -34.65
CA PRO A 1051 30.58 -17.75 -35.13
C PRO A 1051 30.68 -17.66 -36.66
N THR A 1052 30.07 -18.62 -37.38
CA THR A 1052 30.03 -18.65 -38.85
C THR A 1052 28.79 -17.95 -39.45
N GLY A 1053 27.79 -17.63 -38.62
CA GLY A 1053 26.46 -17.10 -38.99
C GLY A 1053 26.36 -15.59 -39.19
N ASN A 1054 27.47 -14.88 -39.38
CA ASN A 1054 27.53 -13.41 -39.45
C ASN A 1054 26.76 -12.76 -40.63
N ARG A 1055 26.10 -13.53 -41.52
CA ARG A 1055 25.40 -12.99 -42.70
C ARG A 1055 24.17 -12.14 -42.32
N ILE A 1056 23.40 -12.59 -41.33
CA ILE A 1056 22.15 -11.93 -40.91
C ILE A 1056 22.36 -10.52 -40.36
N LEU A 1057 23.55 -10.24 -39.82
CA LEU A 1057 23.90 -8.90 -39.34
C LEU A 1057 24.01 -7.86 -40.48
N TRP A 1058 24.07 -8.32 -41.74
CA TRP A 1058 24.14 -7.48 -42.95
C TRP A 1058 22.87 -7.52 -43.80
N ASP A 1059 21.84 -8.21 -43.34
CA ASP A 1059 20.56 -8.28 -44.06
C ASP A 1059 19.88 -6.90 -44.08
N SER A 1060 19.15 -6.62 -45.15
CA SER A 1060 18.43 -5.36 -45.30
C SER A 1060 17.37 -5.21 -44.20
N GLY A 1061 17.29 -4.03 -43.61
CA GLY A 1061 16.30 -3.73 -42.56
C GLY A 1061 14.87 -4.01 -42.99
N LEU A 1062 14.07 -4.58 -42.08
CA LEU A 1062 12.65 -4.87 -42.27
C LEU A 1062 11.81 -3.77 -41.60
N LEU A 1063 10.77 -3.29 -42.29
CA LEU A 1063 9.86 -2.23 -41.79
C LEU A 1063 10.59 -0.95 -41.34
N ASN A 1064 11.61 -0.50 -42.09
CA ASN A 1064 12.47 0.64 -41.75
C ASN A 1064 13.24 0.51 -40.40
N GLY A 1065 13.40 -0.71 -39.89
CA GLY A 1065 14.12 -1.00 -38.65
C GLY A 1065 15.17 -2.09 -38.82
N ALA A 1066 15.39 -2.88 -37.78
CA ALA A 1066 16.32 -4.02 -37.80
C ALA A 1066 15.82 -5.14 -38.75
N PRO A 1067 16.71 -6.04 -39.20
CA PRO A 1067 16.32 -7.13 -40.11
C PRO A 1067 15.37 -8.14 -39.46
N ASN A 1068 15.51 -8.39 -38.15
CA ASN A 1068 14.70 -9.36 -37.41
C ASN A 1068 13.72 -8.67 -36.46
N LYS A 1069 12.55 -9.28 -36.25
CA LYS A 1069 11.50 -8.74 -35.38
C LYS A 1069 11.28 -9.62 -34.16
N LEU A 1070 10.99 -8.97 -33.04
CA LEU A 1070 10.61 -9.64 -31.80
C LEU A 1070 9.16 -10.12 -31.85
N GLU A 1071 8.90 -11.25 -31.19
CA GLU A 1071 7.56 -11.79 -31.01
C GLU A 1071 6.98 -11.38 -29.65
N GLN A 1072 5.77 -10.83 -29.67
CA GLN A 1072 5.04 -10.53 -28.44
C GLN A 1072 4.46 -11.81 -27.82
N VAL A 1073 4.98 -12.19 -26.66
CA VAL A 1073 4.59 -13.41 -25.92
C VAL A 1073 3.43 -13.16 -24.97
N ALA A 1074 3.45 -12.04 -24.25
CA ALA A 1074 2.42 -11.66 -23.28
C ALA A 1074 2.14 -10.16 -23.31
N GLN A 1075 0.92 -9.76 -22.93
CA GLN A 1075 0.48 -8.36 -22.87
C GLN A 1075 -0.63 -8.22 -21.85
N PHE A 1076 -0.54 -7.20 -21.01
CA PHE A 1076 -1.52 -6.90 -19.98
C PHE A 1076 -1.54 -5.42 -19.62
N HIS A 1077 -2.72 -4.82 -19.49
CA HIS A 1077 -2.86 -3.46 -18.95
C HIS A 1077 -3.07 -3.52 -17.43
N VAL A 1078 -2.09 -3.03 -16.67
CA VAL A 1078 -2.12 -3.00 -15.19
C VAL A 1078 -3.13 -1.97 -14.67
N GLY A 1079 -3.26 -0.85 -15.39
CA GLY A 1079 -4.10 0.29 -14.99
C GLY A 1079 -3.34 1.43 -14.33
N ASP A 1080 -2.04 1.26 -14.10
CA ASP A 1080 -1.18 2.24 -13.45
C ASP A 1080 0.25 2.14 -14.02
N VAL A 1081 0.99 3.25 -14.01
CA VAL A 1081 2.31 3.34 -14.63
C VAL A 1081 3.32 2.55 -13.82
N VAL A 1082 3.85 1.48 -14.40
CA VAL A 1082 4.91 0.70 -13.78
C VAL A 1082 6.24 1.45 -13.92
N THR A 1083 6.89 1.72 -12.79
CA THR A 1083 8.13 2.50 -12.71
C THR A 1083 9.36 1.62 -12.52
N SER A 1084 9.18 0.40 -12.00
CA SER A 1084 10.26 -0.54 -11.73
C SER A 1084 9.80 -1.98 -11.87
N MET A 1085 10.66 -2.83 -12.41
CA MET A 1085 10.44 -4.27 -12.53
C MET A 1085 11.69 -5.04 -12.09
N VAL A 1086 11.49 -6.10 -11.31
CA VAL A 1086 12.55 -6.98 -10.81
C VAL A 1086 12.09 -8.42 -11.00
N ARG A 1087 13.00 -9.28 -11.47
CA ARG A 1087 12.81 -10.73 -11.47
C ARG A 1087 13.48 -11.29 -10.22
N GLY A 1088 12.75 -12.06 -9.43
CA GLY A 1088 13.31 -12.71 -8.25
C GLY A 1088 12.27 -13.55 -7.51
N SER A 1089 12.71 -14.22 -6.45
CA SER A 1089 11.84 -14.90 -5.50
C SER A 1089 11.74 -14.06 -4.23
N LEU A 1090 10.54 -13.94 -3.66
CA LEU A 1090 10.29 -13.17 -2.44
C LEU A 1090 10.41 -14.01 -1.17
N VAL A 1091 10.49 -15.33 -1.32
CA VAL A 1091 10.72 -16.28 -0.22
C VAL A 1091 11.74 -17.35 -0.61
N PRO A 1092 12.53 -17.87 0.35
CA PRO A 1092 13.44 -18.98 0.09
C PRO A 1092 12.74 -20.18 -0.54
N GLY A 1093 13.20 -20.60 -1.73
CA GLY A 1093 12.61 -21.72 -2.46
C GLY A 1093 11.24 -21.44 -3.09
N GLY A 1094 10.75 -20.20 -3.02
CA GLY A 1094 9.52 -19.78 -3.70
C GLY A 1094 9.66 -19.66 -5.21
N THR A 1095 8.53 -19.53 -5.89
CA THR A 1095 8.48 -19.36 -7.34
C THR A 1095 9.09 -18.02 -7.74
N GLU A 1096 10.00 -18.02 -8.73
CA GLU A 1096 10.46 -16.78 -9.33
C GLU A 1096 9.31 -16.07 -10.06
N ALA A 1097 9.12 -14.79 -9.77
CA ALA A 1097 8.11 -13.95 -10.39
C ALA A 1097 8.73 -12.64 -10.89
N ILE A 1098 7.98 -11.94 -11.74
CA ILE A 1098 8.30 -10.57 -12.13
C ILE A 1098 7.54 -9.66 -11.17
N VAL A 1099 8.24 -9.11 -10.19
CA VAL A 1099 7.70 -8.15 -9.24
C VAL A 1099 7.81 -6.76 -9.83
N TYR A 1100 6.73 -5.98 -9.78
CA TYR A 1100 6.70 -4.63 -10.32
C TYR A 1100 6.13 -3.64 -9.31
N ALA A 1101 6.62 -2.41 -9.35
CA ALA A 1101 6.07 -1.29 -8.61
C ALA A 1101 5.48 -0.25 -9.55
N THR A 1102 4.44 0.44 -9.10
CA THR A 1102 3.77 1.49 -9.87
C THR A 1102 3.90 2.87 -9.25
N ILE A 1103 3.64 3.89 -10.05
CA ILE A 1103 3.67 5.28 -9.59
C ILE A 1103 2.65 5.53 -8.48
N MET A 1104 1.46 4.91 -8.45
CA MET A 1104 0.53 5.10 -7.33
C MET A 1104 0.86 4.26 -6.09
N GLY A 1105 2.03 3.61 -6.03
CA GLY A 1105 2.48 2.86 -4.86
C GLY A 1105 1.99 1.41 -4.81
N ARG A 1106 1.48 0.85 -5.92
CA ARG A 1106 1.12 -0.57 -5.99
C ARG A 1106 2.38 -1.42 -6.11
N ILE A 1107 2.38 -2.58 -5.47
CA ILE A 1107 3.36 -3.66 -5.73
C ILE A 1107 2.57 -4.86 -6.23
N GLY A 1108 2.87 -5.30 -7.45
CA GLY A 1108 2.25 -6.47 -8.06
C GLY A 1108 3.28 -7.49 -8.52
N ALA A 1109 2.81 -8.67 -8.89
CA ALA A 1109 3.63 -9.75 -9.40
C ALA A 1109 2.98 -10.43 -10.61
N LEU A 1110 3.79 -10.78 -11.60
CA LEU A 1110 3.42 -11.69 -12.68
C LEU A 1110 4.07 -13.04 -12.41
N ILE A 1111 3.22 -14.04 -12.13
CA ILE A 1111 3.64 -15.38 -11.72
C ILE A 1111 3.50 -16.32 -12.92
N PRO A 1112 4.55 -17.05 -13.33
CA PRO A 1112 4.43 -18.05 -14.38
C PRO A 1112 3.65 -19.28 -13.90
N PHE A 1113 2.74 -19.78 -14.73
CA PHE A 1113 2.06 -21.05 -14.45
C PHE A 1113 3.00 -22.25 -14.61
N THR A 1114 2.86 -23.23 -13.73
CA THR A 1114 3.66 -24.47 -13.72
C THR A 1114 3.10 -25.55 -14.64
N SER A 1115 1.79 -25.58 -14.85
CA SER A 1115 1.10 -26.61 -15.63
C SER A 1115 0.07 -25.98 -16.57
N ARG A 1116 -0.28 -26.71 -17.65
CA ARG A 1116 -1.35 -26.30 -18.56
C ARG A 1116 -2.73 -26.39 -17.92
N GLU A 1117 -2.92 -27.36 -17.04
CA GLU A 1117 -4.16 -27.53 -16.27
C GLU A 1117 -4.45 -26.30 -15.40
N ASP A 1118 -3.43 -25.71 -14.79
CA ASP A 1118 -3.58 -24.46 -14.04
C ASP A 1118 -3.95 -23.30 -14.97
N VAL A 1119 -3.32 -23.18 -16.14
CA VAL A 1119 -3.67 -22.16 -17.14
C VAL A 1119 -5.15 -22.27 -17.52
N ASP A 1120 -5.60 -23.48 -17.85
CA ASP A 1120 -6.98 -23.71 -18.24
C ASP A 1120 -7.93 -23.41 -17.07
N PHE A 1121 -7.65 -23.88 -15.85
CA PHE A 1121 -8.45 -23.60 -14.66
C PHE A 1121 -8.60 -22.10 -14.40
N TYR A 1122 -7.50 -21.35 -14.34
CA TYR A 1122 -7.53 -19.92 -14.04
C TYR A 1122 -8.18 -19.11 -15.16
N THR A 1123 -7.98 -19.50 -16.42
CA THR A 1123 -8.63 -18.84 -17.55
C THR A 1123 -10.15 -19.02 -17.50
N HIS A 1124 -10.64 -20.23 -17.21
CA HIS A 1124 -12.08 -20.48 -17.06
C HIS A 1124 -12.65 -19.77 -15.83
N LEU A 1125 -11.96 -19.82 -14.69
CA LEU A 1125 -12.38 -19.08 -13.49
C LEU A 1125 -12.50 -17.58 -13.79
N GLU A 1126 -11.53 -16.98 -14.47
CA GLU A 1126 -11.60 -15.58 -14.88
C GLU A 1126 -12.81 -15.32 -15.79
N MET A 1127 -13.11 -16.21 -16.74
CA MET A 1127 -14.29 -16.09 -17.62
C MET A 1127 -15.60 -16.10 -16.85
N TYR A 1128 -15.76 -17.00 -15.86
CA TYR A 1128 -16.94 -17.04 -15.00
C TYR A 1128 -17.04 -15.79 -14.11
N MET A 1129 -15.92 -15.35 -13.51
CA MET A 1129 -15.91 -14.17 -12.66
C MET A 1129 -16.28 -12.88 -13.40
N ARG A 1130 -15.90 -12.76 -14.69
CA ARG A 1130 -16.32 -11.62 -15.53
C ARG A 1130 -17.84 -11.51 -15.68
N GLN A 1131 -18.55 -12.64 -15.62
CA GLN A 1131 -20.02 -12.68 -15.74
C GLN A 1131 -20.70 -12.52 -14.38
N GLU A 1132 -20.20 -13.24 -13.38
CA GLU A 1132 -20.81 -13.29 -12.04
C GLU A 1132 -20.56 -12.05 -11.19
N GLN A 1133 -19.41 -11.40 -11.40
CA GLN A 1133 -18.96 -10.22 -10.67
C GLN A 1133 -18.43 -9.15 -11.64
N PRO A 1134 -19.30 -8.50 -12.44
CA PRO A 1134 -18.88 -7.48 -13.39
C PRO A 1134 -18.28 -6.26 -12.65
N PRO A 1135 -17.35 -5.52 -13.28
CA PRO A 1135 -16.72 -4.36 -12.63
C PRO A 1135 -17.70 -3.29 -12.17
N LEU A 1136 -17.49 -2.79 -10.94
CA LEU A 1136 -18.41 -1.91 -10.22
C LEU A 1136 -18.79 -0.63 -10.98
N CYS A 1137 -17.85 -0.04 -11.72
CA CYS A 1137 -18.07 1.18 -12.50
C CYS A 1137 -18.61 0.92 -13.92
N GLY A 1138 -19.10 -0.28 -14.21
CA GLY A 1138 -19.74 -0.64 -15.47
C GLY A 1138 -18.77 -0.81 -16.65
N ARG A 1139 -17.46 -0.80 -16.40
CA ARG A 1139 -16.41 -1.06 -17.37
C ARG A 1139 -16.39 -2.55 -17.73
N ASP A 1140 -16.22 -2.88 -19.00
CA ASP A 1140 -15.93 -4.27 -19.39
C ASP A 1140 -14.50 -4.64 -19.02
N HIS A 1141 -14.33 -5.74 -18.27
CA HIS A 1141 -13.04 -6.18 -17.73
C HIS A 1141 -12.03 -6.51 -18.85
N LEU A 1142 -12.43 -7.30 -19.84
CA LEU A 1142 -11.54 -7.73 -20.91
C LEU A 1142 -11.05 -6.54 -21.74
N SER A 1143 -11.95 -5.61 -22.05
CA SER A 1143 -11.64 -4.36 -22.75
C SER A 1143 -10.80 -3.41 -21.89
N TYR A 1144 -10.88 -3.45 -20.56
CA TYR A 1144 -9.98 -2.70 -19.67
C TYR A 1144 -8.58 -3.30 -19.68
N ARG A 1145 -8.44 -4.63 -19.51
CA ARG A 1145 -7.12 -5.30 -19.60
C ARG A 1145 -6.50 -5.25 -21.00
N SER A 1146 -7.31 -4.91 -22.01
CA SER A 1146 -6.94 -4.69 -23.40
C SER A 1146 -6.98 -3.20 -23.80
N TYR A 1147 -6.70 -2.28 -22.87
CA TYR A 1147 -6.94 -0.84 -23.06
C TYR A 1147 -6.32 -0.26 -24.34
N PHE A 1148 -5.05 -0.60 -24.59
CA PHE A 1148 -4.28 -0.14 -25.75
C PHE A 1148 -4.00 -1.27 -26.74
N ILE A 1149 -3.59 -2.43 -26.23
CA ILE A 1149 -3.25 -3.62 -26.99
C ILE A 1149 -4.00 -4.81 -26.36
N PRO A 1150 -4.58 -5.73 -27.15
CA PRO A 1150 -5.28 -6.90 -26.63
C PRO A 1150 -4.46 -7.71 -25.63
N VAL A 1151 -5.11 -8.11 -24.53
CA VAL A 1151 -4.51 -9.02 -23.55
C VAL A 1151 -4.06 -10.31 -24.23
N LYS A 1152 -2.87 -10.79 -23.87
CA LYS A 1152 -2.31 -12.02 -24.42
C LYS A 1152 -1.61 -12.79 -23.31
N ASN A 1153 -2.00 -14.05 -23.10
CA ASN A 1153 -1.36 -15.00 -22.19
C ASN A 1153 -1.15 -14.49 -20.74
N VAL A 1154 -2.01 -13.58 -20.26
CA VAL A 1154 -2.05 -13.13 -18.88
C VAL A 1154 -3.47 -13.25 -18.34
N THR A 1155 -3.62 -13.94 -17.22
CA THR A 1155 -4.88 -14.06 -16.48
C THR A 1155 -4.88 -13.08 -15.32
N ASP A 1156 -6.01 -12.42 -15.05
CA ASP A 1156 -6.13 -11.49 -13.93
C ASP A 1156 -6.50 -12.19 -12.61
N GLY A 1157 -5.51 -12.41 -11.75
CA GLY A 1157 -5.70 -13.01 -10.44
C GLY A 1157 -6.48 -12.13 -9.47
N ASP A 1158 -6.40 -10.79 -9.61
CA ASP A 1158 -7.17 -9.87 -8.77
C ASP A 1158 -8.69 -10.07 -8.96
N LEU A 1159 -9.13 -10.39 -10.19
CA LEU A 1159 -10.52 -10.73 -10.49
C LEU A 1159 -10.86 -12.14 -9.97
N CYS A 1160 -9.96 -13.11 -10.16
CA CYS A 1160 -10.17 -14.49 -9.68
C CYS A 1160 -10.33 -14.55 -8.16
N GLU A 1161 -9.58 -13.74 -7.41
CA GLU A 1161 -9.67 -13.66 -5.95
C GLU A 1161 -11.03 -13.15 -5.46
N GLN A 1162 -11.79 -12.43 -6.29
CA GLN A 1162 -13.16 -12.03 -5.95
C GLN A 1162 -14.12 -13.21 -5.84
N PHE A 1163 -13.73 -14.42 -6.24
CA PHE A 1163 -14.52 -15.64 -6.01
C PHE A 1163 -14.92 -15.80 -4.54
N SER A 1164 -14.03 -15.45 -3.60
CA SER A 1164 -14.32 -15.53 -2.16
C SER A 1164 -15.40 -14.55 -1.70
N THR A 1165 -15.69 -13.51 -2.48
CA THR A 1165 -16.71 -12.50 -2.18
C THR A 1165 -18.09 -12.85 -2.74
N LEU A 1166 -18.19 -13.89 -3.57
CA LEU A 1166 -19.47 -14.38 -4.08
C LEU A 1166 -20.30 -15.04 -2.98
N SER A 1167 -21.63 -15.04 -3.14
CA SER A 1167 -22.52 -15.80 -2.27
C SER A 1167 -22.27 -17.31 -2.38
N ALA A 1168 -22.54 -18.06 -1.32
CA ALA A 1168 -22.29 -19.51 -1.28
C ALA A 1168 -22.96 -20.28 -2.45
N GLY A 1169 -24.17 -19.87 -2.86
CA GLY A 1169 -24.87 -20.45 -4.01
C GLY A 1169 -24.14 -20.21 -5.34
N LYS A 1170 -23.61 -18.99 -5.54
CA LYS A 1170 -22.80 -18.66 -6.73
C LYS A 1170 -21.45 -19.37 -6.72
N GLN A 1171 -20.79 -19.43 -5.57
CA GLN A 1171 -19.54 -20.20 -5.42
C GLN A 1171 -19.74 -21.67 -5.78
N ALA A 1172 -20.82 -22.29 -5.30
CA ALA A 1172 -21.15 -23.68 -5.62
C ALA A 1172 -21.44 -23.88 -7.12
N SER A 1173 -22.14 -22.94 -7.76
CA SER A 1173 -22.40 -22.98 -9.21
C SER A 1173 -21.11 -22.92 -10.02
N VAL A 1174 -20.28 -21.89 -9.79
CA VAL A 1174 -19.02 -21.70 -10.52
C VAL A 1174 -18.04 -22.84 -10.24
N ALA A 1175 -17.95 -23.32 -9.00
CA ALA A 1175 -17.09 -24.46 -8.68
C ALA A 1175 -17.58 -25.75 -9.37
N GLY A 1176 -18.90 -25.98 -9.40
CA GLY A 1176 -19.52 -27.10 -10.11
C GLY A 1176 -19.22 -27.08 -11.61
N ASP A 1177 -19.27 -25.91 -12.24
CA ASP A 1177 -18.92 -25.74 -13.65
C ASP A 1177 -17.41 -25.96 -13.94
N LEU A 1178 -16.56 -25.82 -12.91
CA LEU A 1178 -15.13 -26.11 -12.95
C LEU A 1178 -14.79 -27.55 -12.51
N ASP A 1179 -15.80 -28.42 -12.31
CA ASP A 1179 -15.66 -29.78 -11.78
C ASP A 1179 -14.91 -29.85 -10.43
N CYS A 1180 -15.07 -28.82 -9.60
CA CYS A 1180 -14.41 -28.66 -8.31
C CYS A 1180 -15.41 -28.29 -7.20
N THR A 1181 -14.95 -28.33 -5.95
CA THR A 1181 -15.66 -27.75 -4.81
C THR A 1181 -15.19 -26.30 -4.53
N PRO A 1182 -16.03 -25.45 -3.92
CA PRO A 1182 -15.61 -24.09 -3.54
C PRO A 1182 -14.33 -24.06 -2.68
N ALA A 1183 -14.18 -25.05 -1.79
CA ALA A 1183 -12.99 -25.18 -0.94
C ALA A 1183 -11.71 -25.46 -1.75
N GLU A 1184 -11.80 -26.25 -2.82
CA GLU A 1184 -10.67 -26.52 -3.72
C GLU A 1184 -10.29 -25.28 -4.54
N VAL A 1185 -11.27 -24.50 -5.02
CA VAL A 1185 -11.03 -23.24 -5.72
C VAL A 1185 -10.30 -22.25 -4.81
N LEU A 1186 -10.79 -22.05 -3.59
CA LEU A 1186 -10.16 -21.17 -2.60
C LEU A 1186 -8.75 -21.64 -2.23
N LYS A 1187 -8.56 -22.95 -2.07
CA LYS A 1187 -7.25 -23.54 -1.81
C LYS A 1187 -6.26 -23.26 -2.94
N LYS A 1188 -6.65 -23.44 -4.21
CA LYS A 1188 -5.79 -23.14 -5.37
C LYS A 1188 -5.38 -21.66 -5.39
N LEU A 1189 -6.33 -20.75 -5.16
CA LEU A 1189 -6.07 -19.30 -5.07
C LEU A 1189 -5.04 -18.97 -3.99
N GLU A 1190 -5.17 -19.57 -2.81
CA GLU A 1190 -4.23 -19.40 -1.69
C GLU A 1190 -2.85 -20.01 -1.97
N ASP A 1191 -2.80 -21.20 -2.56
CA ASP A 1191 -1.55 -21.91 -2.85
C ASP A 1191 -0.63 -21.11 -3.77
N ILE A 1192 -1.18 -20.43 -4.78
CA ILE A 1192 -0.37 -19.55 -5.64
C ILE A 1192 0.22 -18.38 -4.87
N ARG A 1193 -0.56 -17.70 -4.02
CA ARG A 1193 -0.03 -16.62 -3.17
C ARG A 1193 1.03 -17.13 -2.20
N ASN A 1194 0.81 -18.28 -1.57
CA ASN A 1194 1.76 -18.87 -0.62
C ASN A 1194 3.07 -19.33 -1.27
N ARG A 1195 3.07 -19.68 -2.57
CA ARG A 1195 4.31 -19.96 -3.31
C ARG A 1195 5.14 -18.71 -3.60
N LEU A 1196 4.51 -17.54 -3.53
CA LEU A 1196 5.15 -16.25 -3.74
C LEU A 1196 5.59 -15.59 -2.42
N LEU A 1197 4.78 -15.65 -1.36
CA LEU A 1197 4.94 -14.88 -0.09
C LEU A 1197 5.13 -15.71 1.19
#